data_AF-A0A8H6LS84-F1
#
_entry.id   AF-A0A8H6LS84-F1
#
_cell.length_a   1.000
_cell.length_b   1.000
_cell.length_c   1.000
_cell.angle_alpha   90.00
_cell.angle_beta   90.00
_cell.angle_gamma   90.00
#
_symmetry.space_group_name_H-M   'P 1'
#
loop_
_entity.id
_entity.type
_entity.pdbx_description
1 polymer ?
#
loop_
_entity_poly.entity_id
_entity_poly.type
_entity_poly.pdbx_seq_one_letter_code
_entity_poly.pdbx_strand_id
1 'polypeptide(L)'
;MEEIERLRKELREEQRRREAAEGRALEEQRRREEEQRRREEAEERADASRPLTLQQYLETCHSLSLAIEIIIDRSLTTQGDTTNPTGRIYPRRIVPWTTFAREQEKVWNQLSFSPSFSSRPAFPSRHQLDYVKSLLRPVSSEIGLRNSERDVVENAVQKLMDATHNDSSLRSHLGLDGTVTFESHTNLGITDDSLSESMEQAAIGSRPPSRMTRRRKARGKGNRGDQFCIYRTSDDQNVPVVAIEYKAPHKLRRGEIVTGLVSEIQPDRDVINQEGEGYEFAARRLSTAVVTQLYSYMIGKGIQFGYIDTGETYVFLHIPDDPSCVYYSVCVPSLDVQDDDETRLHRTAVAQAFAFVLQAIRSPPPCQAWHDAAEHLDTWAVEYEDVLRSIPATDRKPRRETPYKAQRWKGFVRSPIRTRSRCLPPQDGAQQPTDDSEDDDDDESPSPTPNPTVSRSGLTTSTDVGSSEMQEHDGSAASQEGTIVRPNIQDRPYCTHECLRGLAFGGSIDEKCPNLANHGNIHITLREFLRLAKVQLAVDRGKDADCVPLYLSGSRGSLFKFRLSSHGYTLVAKGVEAMDTKHLRYENKIYSHLQDLQGKIVPVCLGVVHLIKPYYYDSGVYEDFMFLSYGGRPVLKGLGEANADIANEILAALSRLHQHGVLHHDAEPRNVLYDKRTGRCMIVDLMLAEFHGRQPLGPINVNGRNRKRKWAPRKHEKDVFAIEAQSLRASLTQ
;
A
#
# COMPACT_ATOMS: atom_id res chain seq x y z
N MET A 1 10.08 17.04 101.64
CA MET A 1 10.61 17.51 100.34
C MET A 1 10.55 16.42 99.28
N GLU A 2 10.92 15.18 99.59
CA GLU A 2 10.98 14.02 98.68
C GLU A 2 9.74 13.85 97.77
N GLU A 3 8.53 14.10 98.28
CA GLU A 3 7.28 14.02 97.50
C GLU A 3 7.23 15.00 96.31
N ILE A 4 7.75 16.23 96.49
CA ILE A 4 7.86 17.22 95.41
C ILE A 4 8.89 16.77 94.36
N GLU A 5 9.94 16.07 94.79
CA GLU A 5 10.98 15.54 93.91
C GLU A 5 10.50 14.30 93.14
N ARG A 6 9.71 13.42 93.78
CA ARG A 6 8.99 12.32 93.14
C ARG A 6 8.05 12.83 92.05
N LEU A 7 7.17 13.79 92.38
CA LEU A 7 6.25 14.41 91.41
C LEU A 7 6.99 15.10 90.26
N ARG A 8 8.12 15.77 90.54
CA ARG A 8 8.99 16.36 89.49
C ARG A 8 9.67 15.32 88.61
N LYS A 9 9.97 14.13 89.12
CA LYS A 9 10.50 13.02 88.32
C LYS A 9 9.41 12.40 87.45
N GLU A 10 8.24 12.15 88.03
CA GLU A 10 7.06 11.61 87.32
C GLU A 10 6.64 12.54 86.17
N LEU A 11 6.57 13.86 86.40
CA LEU A 11 6.27 14.84 85.35
C LEU A 11 7.30 14.81 84.19
N ARG A 12 8.60 14.65 84.47
CA ARG A 12 9.65 14.51 83.43
C ARG A 12 9.62 13.15 82.73
N GLU A 13 9.04 12.12 83.33
CA GLU A 13 8.83 10.81 82.69
C GLU A 13 7.54 10.80 81.87
N GLU A 14 6.49 11.48 82.32
CA GLU A 14 5.28 11.71 81.53
C GLU A 14 5.57 12.60 80.31
N GLN A 15 6.29 13.72 80.49
CA GLN A 15 6.66 14.61 79.40
C GLN A 15 7.49 13.88 78.33
N ARG A 16 8.52 13.11 78.72
CA ARG A 16 9.29 12.28 77.77
C ARG A 16 8.46 11.17 77.13
N ARG A 17 7.41 10.66 77.80
CA ARG A 17 6.45 9.72 77.19
C ARG A 17 5.54 10.41 76.16
N ARG A 18 5.12 11.65 76.39
CA ARG A 18 4.37 12.48 75.44
C ARG A 18 5.22 12.83 74.23
N GLU A 19 6.40 13.41 74.42
CA GLU A 19 7.37 13.74 73.35
C GLU A 19 7.72 12.50 72.51
N ALA A 20 7.94 11.33 73.13
CA ALA A 20 8.19 10.08 72.41
C ALA A 20 6.93 9.48 71.74
N ALA A 21 5.71 9.82 72.19
CA ALA A 21 4.47 9.43 71.55
C ALA A 21 4.14 10.33 70.34
N GLU A 22 4.32 11.64 70.50
CA GLU A 22 4.20 12.65 69.44
C GLU A 22 5.22 12.39 68.31
N GLY A 23 6.47 12.10 68.65
CA GLY A 23 7.49 11.70 67.67
C GLY A 23 7.12 10.43 66.89
N ARG A 24 6.57 9.41 67.57
CA ARG A 24 6.06 8.20 66.89
C ARG A 24 4.84 8.50 66.01
N ALA A 25 3.92 9.33 66.47
CA ALA A 25 2.73 9.71 65.71
C ALA A 25 3.08 10.50 64.45
N LEU A 26 4.04 11.43 64.54
CA LEU A 26 4.55 12.21 63.41
C LEU A 26 5.29 11.32 62.38
N GLU A 27 6.10 10.36 62.85
CA GLU A 27 6.78 9.43 61.95
C GLU A 27 5.83 8.42 61.31
N GLU A 28 4.78 7.97 62.03
CA GLU A 28 3.71 7.16 61.46
C GLU A 28 2.88 7.96 60.44
N GLN A 29 2.54 9.21 60.72
CA GLN A 29 1.89 10.12 59.77
C GLN A 29 2.74 10.28 58.50
N ARG A 30 4.02 10.63 58.62
CA ARG A 30 4.93 10.76 57.48
C ARG A 30 5.01 9.46 56.66
N ARG A 31 5.00 8.29 57.32
CA ARG A 31 4.98 7.00 56.62
C ARG A 31 3.66 6.76 55.88
N ARG A 32 2.51 7.12 56.46
CA ARG A 32 1.19 7.03 55.81
C ARG A 32 1.08 7.98 54.61
N GLU A 33 1.58 9.20 54.72
CA GLU A 33 1.64 10.18 53.62
C GLU A 33 2.55 9.70 52.48
N GLU A 34 3.71 9.11 52.80
CA GLU A 34 4.59 8.53 51.79
C GLU A 34 4.00 7.26 51.14
N GLU A 35 3.34 6.40 51.92
CA GLU A 35 2.63 5.21 51.45
C GLU A 35 1.44 5.57 50.54
N GLN A 36 0.69 6.62 50.89
CA GLN A 36 -0.36 7.20 50.05
C GLN A 36 0.21 7.76 48.75
N ARG A 37 1.25 8.60 48.79
CA ARG A 37 1.86 9.15 47.56
C ARG A 37 2.39 8.04 46.65
N ARG A 38 3.08 7.04 47.20
CA ARG A 38 3.56 5.85 46.44
C ARG A 38 2.40 5.08 45.79
N ARG A 39 1.23 5.02 46.43
CA ARG A 39 0.01 4.41 45.89
C ARG A 39 -0.60 5.26 44.78
N GLU A 40 -0.73 6.57 44.98
CA GLU A 40 -1.24 7.52 43.98
C GLU A 40 -0.36 7.51 42.71
N GLU A 41 0.97 7.61 42.87
CA GLU A 41 1.91 7.47 41.75
C GLU A 41 1.81 6.10 41.05
N ALA A 42 1.50 5.02 41.78
CA ALA A 42 1.35 3.68 41.20
C ALA A 42 0.02 3.50 40.47
N GLU A 43 -1.05 4.13 40.95
CA GLU A 43 -2.37 4.17 40.31
C GLU A 43 -2.32 5.04 39.05
N GLU A 44 -1.68 6.21 39.09
CA GLU A 44 -1.41 7.04 37.90
C GLU A 44 -0.57 6.29 36.85
N ARG A 45 0.52 5.61 37.27
CA ARG A 45 1.33 4.78 36.37
C ARG A 45 0.57 3.58 35.78
N ALA A 46 -0.36 2.99 36.54
CA ALA A 46 -1.24 1.93 36.03
C ALA A 46 -2.24 2.47 35.01
N ASP A 47 -2.84 3.64 35.25
CA ASP A 47 -3.82 4.26 34.37
C ASP A 47 -3.19 4.81 33.08
N ALA A 48 -2.02 5.44 33.16
CA ALA A 48 -1.21 5.82 32.00
C ALA A 48 -0.77 4.61 31.14
N SER A 49 -0.75 3.41 31.72
CA SER A 49 -0.44 2.14 31.05
C SER A 49 -1.67 1.45 30.42
N ARG A 50 -2.91 1.93 30.66
CA ARG A 50 -4.13 1.36 30.07
C ARG A 50 -4.19 1.65 28.55
N PRO A 51 -4.67 0.72 27.71
CA PRO A 51 -4.93 0.98 26.29
C PRO A 51 -5.95 2.12 26.10
N LEU A 52 -5.75 2.94 25.07
CA LEU A 52 -6.60 4.09 24.78
C LEU A 52 -7.81 3.71 23.91
N THR A 53 -8.91 4.47 24.05
CA THR A 53 -10.01 4.49 23.08
C THR A 53 -9.63 5.33 21.86
N LEU A 54 -10.38 5.20 20.75
CA LEU A 54 -10.10 5.90 19.49
C LEU A 54 -9.97 7.43 19.66
N GLN A 55 -10.85 8.04 20.45
CA GLN A 55 -10.83 9.49 20.69
C GLN A 55 -9.53 9.91 21.41
N GLN A 56 -9.22 9.27 22.53
CA GLN A 56 -8.04 9.56 23.35
C GLN A 56 -6.73 9.28 22.59
N TYR A 57 -6.75 8.27 21.71
CA TYR A 57 -5.61 7.92 20.86
C TYR A 57 -5.34 9.02 19.83
N LEU A 58 -6.35 9.47 19.07
CA LEU A 58 -6.22 10.57 18.11
C LEU A 58 -5.84 11.89 18.79
N GLU A 59 -6.39 12.18 19.98
CA GLU A 59 -6.02 13.36 20.79
C GLU A 59 -4.55 13.31 21.24
N THR A 60 -4.04 12.14 21.63
CA THR A 60 -2.63 11.97 22.02
C THR A 60 -1.70 11.99 20.80
N CYS A 61 -2.03 11.30 19.71
CA CYS A 61 -1.25 11.33 18.48
C CYS A 61 -1.20 12.74 17.85
N HIS A 62 -2.27 13.52 17.95
CA HIS A 62 -2.23 14.92 17.52
C HIS A 62 -1.29 15.75 18.41
N SER A 63 -1.41 15.62 19.73
CA SER A 63 -0.49 16.27 20.70
C SER A 63 0.98 15.85 20.52
N LEU A 64 1.22 14.67 19.93
CA LEU A 64 2.54 14.16 19.55
C LEU A 64 3.03 14.77 18.23
N SER A 65 2.16 14.89 17.20
CA SER A 65 2.50 15.58 15.93
C SER A 65 2.85 17.06 16.15
N LEU A 66 2.14 17.76 17.05
CA LEU A 66 2.45 19.14 17.42
C LEU A 66 3.74 19.30 18.25
N ALA A 67 4.36 18.19 18.69
CA ALA A 67 5.63 18.19 19.41
C ALA A 67 6.86 17.94 18.51
N ILE A 68 6.67 17.81 17.19
CA ILE A 68 7.77 17.70 16.23
C ILE A 68 8.40 19.08 16.04
N GLU A 69 9.63 19.26 16.53
CA GLU A 69 10.37 20.52 16.36
C GLU A 69 10.87 20.64 14.91
N ILE A 70 10.50 21.71 14.21
CA ILE A 70 10.81 21.93 12.80
C ILE A 70 11.91 22.99 12.64
N ILE A 71 13.04 22.60 12.02
CA ILE A 71 14.16 23.51 11.74
C ILE A 71 13.96 24.16 10.35
N ILE A 72 13.74 25.48 10.39
CA ILE A 72 13.36 26.31 9.23
C ILE A 72 14.57 27.01 8.57
N ASP A 73 15.72 27.07 9.27
CA ASP A 73 16.96 27.64 8.77
C ASP A 73 17.68 26.68 7.79
N ARG A 74 18.20 27.26 6.71
CA ARG A 74 18.97 26.61 5.64
C ARG A 74 20.47 26.61 5.88
N SER A 75 20.96 27.41 6.83
CA SER A 75 22.39 27.44 7.17
C SER A 75 22.89 26.12 7.80
N LEU A 76 21.97 25.35 8.39
CA LEU A 76 22.22 24.13 9.16
C LEU A 76 21.95 22.83 8.39
N THR A 77 21.69 22.92 7.08
CA THR A 77 21.13 21.81 6.28
C THR A 77 22.11 21.35 5.20
N THR A 78 22.32 20.05 5.07
CA THR A 78 23.15 19.46 4.01
C THR A 78 22.55 19.75 2.63
N GLN A 79 23.36 20.31 1.72
CA GLN A 79 22.96 20.39 0.31
C GLN A 79 23.16 19.02 -0.34
N GLY A 80 22.09 18.47 -0.90
CA GLY A 80 22.15 17.22 -1.67
C GLY A 80 22.75 17.45 -3.06
N ASP A 81 23.45 16.45 -3.58
CA ASP A 81 23.99 16.47 -4.94
C ASP A 81 22.87 16.58 -5.98
N THR A 82 22.83 17.68 -6.73
CA THR A 82 21.87 17.82 -7.83
C THR A 82 22.22 16.89 -8.98
N THR A 83 21.20 16.20 -9.48
CA THR A 83 21.28 15.21 -10.55
C THR A 83 20.55 15.73 -11.78
N ASN A 84 21.08 15.47 -12.98
CA ASN A 84 20.56 16.04 -14.24
C ASN A 84 19.05 15.86 -14.37
N PRO A 85 18.31 16.91 -14.79
CA PRO A 85 16.86 16.91 -14.70
C PRO A 85 16.19 15.89 -15.59
N THR A 86 15.22 15.16 -15.03
CA THR A 86 14.48 14.12 -15.75
C THR A 86 13.24 14.70 -16.42
N GLY A 87 12.87 14.16 -17.58
CA GLY A 87 11.62 14.47 -18.27
C GLY A 87 10.46 13.81 -17.53
N ARG A 88 9.84 14.53 -16.60
CA ARG A 88 8.72 14.07 -15.77
C ARG A 88 7.39 14.36 -16.47
N ILE A 89 6.48 13.39 -16.47
CA ILE A 89 5.13 13.58 -17.04
C ILE A 89 4.38 14.55 -16.13
N TYR A 90 3.70 15.57 -16.68
CA TYR A 90 2.93 16.54 -15.90
C TYR A 90 1.43 16.51 -16.27
N PRO A 91 0.51 16.87 -15.35
CA PRO A 91 -0.91 16.97 -15.66
C PRO A 91 -1.20 18.29 -16.37
N ARG A 92 -2.18 18.31 -17.28
CA ARG A 92 -2.64 19.56 -17.91
C ARG A 92 -3.33 20.49 -16.92
N ARG A 93 -3.89 19.96 -15.83
CA ARG A 93 -4.61 20.72 -14.80
C ARG A 93 -4.30 20.20 -13.39
N ILE A 94 -3.98 21.10 -12.47
CA ILE A 94 -3.87 20.86 -11.03
C ILE A 94 -5.03 21.62 -10.38
N VAL A 95 -6.02 20.90 -9.83
CA VAL A 95 -7.37 21.45 -9.53
C VAL A 95 -7.74 21.28 -8.05
N PRO A 96 -8.34 22.28 -7.37
CA PRO A 96 -8.82 22.14 -6.00
C PRO A 96 -9.86 21.02 -5.83
N TRP A 97 -9.61 20.09 -4.89
CA TRP A 97 -10.47 18.95 -4.57
C TRP A 97 -11.62 19.36 -3.63
N THR A 98 -12.58 20.11 -4.16
CA THR A 98 -13.70 20.69 -3.39
C THR A 98 -14.56 19.67 -2.63
N THR A 99 -14.52 18.39 -2.98
CA THR A 99 -15.28 17.31 -2.33
C THR A 99 -14.51 16.51 -1.27
N PHE A 100 -13.20 16.72 -1.13
CA PHE A 100 -12.29 15.94 -0.27
C PHE A 100 -12.82 15.75 1.16
N ALA A 101 -13.24 16.84 1.81
CA ALA A 101 -13.81 16.82 3.17
C ALA A 101 -14.99 15.84 3.32
N ARG A 102 -15.91 15.83 2.35
CA ARG A 102 -17.09 14.96 2.34
C ARG A 102 -16.74 13.50 2.03
N GLU A 103 -15.66 13.27 1.28
CA GLU A 103 -15.16 11.92 0.98
C GLU A 103 -14.48 11.31 2.22
N GLN A 104 -13.66 12.10 2.94
CA GLN A 104 -13.10 11.73 4.24
C GLN A 104 -14.20 11.45 5.28
N GLU A 105 -15.20 12.33 5.40
CA GLU A 105 -16.39 12.10 6.25
C GLU A 105 -17.11 10.79 5.89
N LYS A 106 -17.30 10.49 4.60
CA LYS A 106 -17.96 9.25 4.14
C LYS A 106 -17.20 8.00 4.60
N VAL A 107 -15.88 8.02 4.66
CA VAL A 107 -15.07 6.92 5.20
C VAL A 107 -15.30 6.75 6.70
N TRP A 108 -15.27 7.83 7.49
CA TRP A 108 -15.55 7.79 8.92
C TRP A 108 -16.99 7.35 9.26
N ASN A 109 -17.96 7.75 8.45
CA ASN A 109 -19.35 7.30 8.59
C ASN A 109 -19.52 5.80 8.31
N GLN A 110 -18.66 5.18 7.48
CA GLN A 110 -18.65 3.72 7.27
C GLN A 110 -17.98 2.97 8.42
N LEU A 111 -16.97 3.55 9.07
CA LEU A 111 -16.38 3.00 10.31
C LEU A 111 -17.37 2.99 11.49
N SER A 112 -18.40 3.84 11.46
CA SER A 112 -19.49 3.84 12.46
C SER A 112 -20.33 2.55 12.44
N PHE A 113 -20.17 1.69 11.44
CA PHE A 113 -20.83 0.37 11.36
C PHE A 113 -20.45 -0.54 12.54
N SER A 114 -19.25 -0.38 13.13
CA SER A 114 -18.85 -1.02 14.39
C SER A 114 -18.64 0.02 15.49
N PRO A 115 -19.62 0.24 16.38
CA PRO A 115 -19.46 1.11 17.54
C PRO A 115 -18.27 0.69 18.44
N SER A 116 -17.97 -0.62 18.46
CA SER A 116 -16.83 -1.22 19.16
C SER A 116 -15.47 -0.68 18.70
N PHE A 117 -15.30 -0.31 17.43
CA PHE A 117 -14.06 0.26 16.93
C PHE A 117 -13.71 1.59 17.61
N SER A 118 -14.72 2.39 17.93
CA SER A 118 -14.53 3.69 18.59
C SER A 118 -14.52 3.58 20.13
N SER A 119 -15.32 2.68 20.70
CA SER A 119 -15.52 2.58 22.15
C SER A 119 -14.55 1.64 22.88
N ARG A 120 -13.93 0.67 22.20
CA ARG A 120 -13.06 -0.32 22.84
C ARG A 120 -11.68 0.31 23.14
N PRO A 121 -11.15 0.19 24.37
CA PRO A 121 -9.75 0.50 24.64
C PRO A 121 -8.87 -0.57 23.98
N ALA A 122 -8.28 -0.23 22.84
CA ALA A 122 -7.54 -1.15 21.98
C ALA A 122 -6.26 -0.54 21.37
N PHE A 123 -6.07 0.77 21.53
CA PHE A 123 -4.93 1.50 20.96
C PHE A 123 -3.79 1.65 21.98
N PRO A 124 -2.54 1.90 21.54
CA PRO A 124 -1.39 2.09 22.44
C PRO A 124 -1.67 3.03 23.62
N SER A 125 -1.12 2.68 24.79
CA SER A 125 -1.34 3.41 26.03
C SER A 125 -0.65 4.78 26.03
N ARG A 126 -1.04 5.64 26.96
CA ARG A 126 -0.47 6.99 27.05
C ARG A 126 1.05 6.93 27.31
N HIS A 127 1.49 6.06 28.21
CA HIS A 127 2.90 5.79 28.48
C HIS A 127 3.69 5.34 27.23
N GLN A 128 3.09 4.54 26.34
CA GLN A 128 3.76 4.15 25.08
C GLN A 128 3.95 5.33 24.12
N LEU A 129 3.01 6.29 24.09
CA LEU A 129 3.08 7.46 23.22
C LEU A 129 3.99 8.56 23.79
N ASP A 130 4.04 8.74 25.12
CA ASP A 130 5.03 9.60 25.76
C ASP A 130 6.46 9.00 25.64
N TYR A 131 6.61 7.67 25.56
CA TYR A 131 7.90 7.06 25.18
C TYR A 131 8.30 7.44 23.74
N VAL A 132 7.39 7.33 22.75
CA VAL A 132 7.66 7.81 21.38
C VAL A 132 8.02 9.30 21.37
N LYS A 133 7.34 10.12 22.18
CA LYS A 133 7.67 11.54 22.35
C LYS A 133 9.10 11.77 22.82
N SER A 134 9.64 10.91 23.68
CA SER A 134 11.03 11.02 24.16
C SER A 134 12.10 10.63 23.12
N LEU A 135 11.71 10.00 22.02
CA LEU A 135 12.59 9.66 20.90
C LEU A 135 12.61 10.70 19.76
N LEU A 136 11.68 11.66 19.76
CA LEU A 136 11.60 12.70 18.73
C LEU A 136 12.86 13.57 18.70
N ARG A 137 13.23 14.00 17.49
CA ARG A 137 14.40 14.84 17.22
C ARG A 137 14.00 16.01 16.31
N PRO A 138 14.69 17.16 16.38
CA PRO A 138 14.42 18.28 15.48
C PRO A 138 14.60 17.92 14.01
N VAL A 139 13.62 18.28 13.19
CA VAL A 139 13.51 17.95 11.77
C VAL A 139 14.23 19.00 10.92
N SER A 140 15.40 18.63 10.40
CA SER A 140 16.24 19.47 9.53
C SER A 140 16.47 18.91 8.11
N SER A 141 15.85 17.78 7.75
CA SER A 141 16.05 17.10 6.46
C SER A 141 14.85 16.22 6.09
N GLU A 142 14.74 15.78 4.84
CA GLU A 142 13.67 14.87 4.38
C GLU A 142 13.73 13.50 5.07
N ILE A 143 14.93 12.96 5.30
CA ILE A 143 15.10 11.72 6.06
C ILE A 143 14.78 11.90 7.56
N GLY A 144 15.06 13.09 8.13
CA GLY A 144 14.65 13.44 9.48
C GLY A 144 13.12 13.51 9.61
N LEU A 145 12.47 14.24 8.69
CA LEU A 145 11.02 14.38 8.61
C LEU A 145 10.36 13.01 8.52
N ARG A 146 10.77 12.18 7.55
CA ARG A 146 10.25 10.83 7.36
C ARG A 146 10.33 9.98 8.63
N ASN A 147 11.42 10.05 9.39
CA ASN A 147 11.55 9.26 10.61
C ASN A 147 10.54 9.71 11.68
N SER A 148 10.34 11.02 11.85
CA SER A 148 9.32 11.58 12.74
C SER A 148 7.90 11.23 12.28
N GLU A 149 7.58 11.43 11.00
CA GLU A 149 6.26 11.10 10.44
C GLU A 149 5.96 9.59 10.49
N ARG A 150 6.97 8.74 10.28
CA ARG A 150 6.81 7.29 10.50
C ARG A 150 6.45 6.99 11.94
N ASP A 151 7.22 7.53 12.88
CA ASP A 151 7.11 7.19 14.28
C ASP A 151 5.84 7.76 14.95
N VAL A 152 5.33 8.88 14.45
CA VAL A 152 4.13 9.59 14.97
C VAL A 152 2.86 9.30 14.17
N VAL A 153 2.93 9.29 12.83
CA VAL A 153 1.76 9.26 11.94
C VAL A 153 1.61 7.92 11.22
N GLU A 154 2.61 7.44 10.47
CA GLU A 154 2.51 6.16 9.73
C GLU A 154 2.21 4.99 10.69
N ASN A 155 2.94 4.89 11.81
CA ASN A 155 2.69 3.88 12.84
C ASN A 155 1.29 3.99 13.46
N ALA A 156 0.73 5.20 13.60
CA ALA A 156 -0.60 5.39 14.16
C ALA A 156 -1.71 5.02 13.16
N VAL A 157 -1.51 5.36 11.88
CA VAL A 157 -2.36 4.88 10.77
C VAL A 157 -2.30 3.36 10.66
N GLN A 158 -1.12 2.75 10.79
CA GLN A 158 -0.98 1.29 10.83
C GLN A 158 -1.80 0.68 11.97
N LYS A 159 -1.76 1.23 13.18
CA LYS A 159 -2.58 0.72 14.30
C LYS A 159 -4.08 0.87 14.07
N LEU A 160 -4.52 1.91 13.36
CA LEU A 160 -5.91 2.07 12.94
C LEU A 160 -6.30 1.06 11.85
N MET A 161 -5.43 0.81 10.87
CA MET A 161 -5.64 -0.23 9.83
C MET A 161 -5.67 -1.64 10.45
N ASP A 162 -4.73 -1.95 11.35
CA ASP A 162 -4.70 -3.21 12.12
C ASP A 162 -6.01 -3.40 12.89
N ALA A 163 -6.49 -2.39 13.61
CA ALA A 163 -7.74 -2.45 14.36
C ALA A 163 -8.96 -2.63 13.43
N THR A 164 -8.96 -1.99 12.26
CA THR A 164 -10.03 -2.09 11.25
C THR A 164 -10.07 -3.49 10.61
N HIS A 165 -8.92 -4.10 10.34
CA HIS A 165 -8.82 -5.46 9.78
C HIS A 165 -9.21 -6.54 10.81
N ASN A 166 -8.81 -6.36 12.07
CA ASN A 166 -9.13 -7.30 13.16
C ASN A 166 -10.61 -7.28 13.58
N ASP A 167 -11.37 -6.22 13.30
CA ASP A 167 -12.83 -6.23 13.40
C ASP A 167 -13.43 -6.90 12.16
N SER A 168 -13.84 -8.17 12.29
CA SER A 168 -14.46 -8.94 11.20
C SER A 168 -15.72 -8.28 10.60
N SER A 169 -16.43 -7.45 11.37
CA SER A 169 -17.62 -6.72 10.89
C SER A 169 -17.20 -5.57 9.97
N LEU A 170 -16.20 -4.78 10.37
CA LEU A 170 -15.65 -3.72 9.52
C LEU A 170 -14.92 -4.28 8.31
N ARG A 171 -14.08 -5.31 8.49
CA ARG A 171 -13.34 -5.96 7.40
C ARG A 171 -14.29 -6.47 6.31
N SER A 172 -15.40 -7.10 6.70
CA SER A 172 -16.46 -7.54 5.77
C SER A 172 -17.22 -6.35 5.14
N HIS A 173 -17.69 -5.39 5.94
CA HIS A 173 -18.46 -4.23 5.47
C HIS A 173 -17.68 -3.32 4.51
N LEU A 174 -16.38 -3.14 4.75
CA LEU A 174 -15.52 -2.27 3.96
C LEU A 174 -14.89 -2.99 2.75
N GLY A 175 -14.95 -4.33 2.69
CA GLY A 175 -14.32 -5.14 1.64
C GLY A 175 -12.80 -5.16 1.74
N LEU A 176 -12.24 -5.24 2.96
CA LEU A 176 -10.79 -5.17 3.18
C LEU A 176 -10.15 -6.55 3.06
N ASP A 177 -9.49 -6.78 1.93
CA ASP A 177 -8.59 -7.90 1.73
C ASP A 177 -7.12 -7.49 2.00
N GLY A 178 -6.37 -8.38 2.64
CA GLY A 178 -5.00 -8.13 3.08
C GLY A 178 -4.82 -7.12 4.22
N THR A 179 -3.56 -6.91 4.60
CA THR A 179 -3.11 -5.89 5.57
C THR A 179 -2.44 -4.70 4.86
N VAL A 180 -1.98 -3.73 5.63
CA VAL A 180 -1.21 -2.57 5.14
C VAL A 180 0.24 -2.68 5.56
N THR A 181 1.17 -2.24 4.70
CA THR A 181 2.57 -1.98 5.05
C THR A 181 3.01 -0.61 4.53
N PHE A 182 3.89 0.06 5.28
CA PHE A 182 4.54 1.32 4.90
C PHE A 182 5.99 1.02 4.50
N GLU A 183 6.34 1.18 3.23
CA GLU A 183 7.61 0.67 2.69
C GLU A 183 8.40 1.72 1.89
N SER A 184 9.72 1.67 2.09
CA SER A 184 10.71 2.45 1.35
C SER A 184 11.22 1.67 0.16
N HIS A 185 11.19 2.28 -1.03
CA HIS A 185 11.65 1.66 -2.27
C HIS A 185 13.13 1.27 -2.28
N THR A 186 13.91 1.79 -1.32
CA THR A 186 15.28 1.34 -1.05
C THR A 186 15.37 -0.17 -0.86
N ASN A 187 14.36 -0.80 -0.25
CA ASN A 187 14.44 -2.20 0.19
C ASN A 187 14.04 -3.18 -0.92
N LEU A 188 13.15 -2.77 -1.84
CA LEU A 188 12.68 -3.59 -2.98
C LEU A 188 13.67 -3.59 -4.17
N GLY A 189 14.86 -3.00 -3.99
CA GLY A 189 15.95 -2.98 -4.97
C GLY A 189 17.23 -3.69 -4.52
N ILE A 190 17.32 -4.15 -3.26
CA ILE A 190 18.50 -4.85 -2.73
C ILE A 190 18.34 -6.35 -2.99
N THR A 191 18.57 -6.75 -4.24
CA THR A 191 19.32 -7.99 -4.46
C THR A 191 20.75 -7.71 -4.01
N ASP A 192 21.19 -8.36 -2.95
CA ASP A 192 22.47 -8.08 -2.31
C ASP A 192 23.65 -8.40 -3.24
N ASP A 193 24.51 -7.40 -3.46
CA ASP A 193 25.73 -7.48 -4.31
C ASP A 193 26.43 -6.11 -4.46
N SER A 194 25.78 -4.99 -4.11
CA SER A 194 26.29 -3.62 -4.39
C SER A 194 26.75 -2.80 -3.18
N LEU A 195 26.62 -3.31 -1.96
CA LEU A 195 27.07 -2.60 -0.74
C LEU A 195 28.51 -2.92 -0.33
N SER A 196 29.17 -3.89 -0.96
CA SER A 196 30.54 -4.32 -0.64
C SER A 196 31.63 -3.30 -1.03
N GLU A 197 31.50 -2.61 -2.17
CA GLU A 197 32.58 -1.73 -2.69
C GLU A 197 32.70 -0.35 -1.99
N SER A 198 31.86 -0.05 -1.00
CA SER A 198 31.69 1.32 -0.46
C SER A 198 32.64 1.72 0.69
N MET A 199 33.57 0.85 1.13
CA MET A 199 34.42 1.14 2.31
C MET A 199 35.94 0.90 2.17
N GLU A 200 36.46 0.36 1.06
CA GLU A 200 37.89 -0.01 0.95
C GLU A 200 38.72 0.72 -0.14
N GLN A 201 38.25 1.84 -0.70
CA GLN A 201 39.03 2.62 -1.70
C GLN A 201 39.51 3.99 -1.22
N ALA A 202 40.13 4.01 -0.03
CA ALA A 202 40.95 5.12 0.46
C ALA A 202 42.44 5.00 0.06
N ALA A 203 42.73 4.45 -1.13
CA ALA A 203 44.09 4.21 -1.61
C ALA A 203 44.29 4.55 -3.10
N ILE A 204 45.19 5.51 -3.33
CA ILE A 204 45.81 6.00 -4.57
C ILE A 204 45.66 5.11 -5.83
N GLY A 205 44.92 5.62 -6.83
CA GLY A 205 45.47 5.71 -8.20
C GLY A 205 45.22 4.61 -9.22
N SER A 206 43.98 4.46 -9.71
CA SER A 206 43.68 4.12 -11.12
C SER A 206 42.19 4.33 -11.44
N ARG A 207 41.85 5.12 -12.48
CA ARG A 207 40.47 5.22 -12.97
C ARG A 207 40.17 4.11 -13.98
N PRO A 208 39.28 3.13 -13.69
CA PRO A 208 38.72 2.30 -14.74
C PRO A 208 37.82 3.14 -15.67
N PRO A 209 37.67 2.75 -16.95
CA PRO A 209 36.76 3.44 -17.86
C PRO A 209 35.30 3.23 -17.44
N SER A 210 34.51 4.30 -17.46
CA SER A 210 33.09 4.27 -17.08
C SER A 210 32.31 3.30 -17.97
N ARG A 211 31.86 2.16 -17.41
CA ARG A 211 30.81 1.35 -18.02
C ARG A 211 29.50 2.10 -17.92
N MET A 212 29.11 2.78 -19.00
CA MET A 212 27.77 3.36 -19.14
C MET A 212 26.71 2.24 -19.06
N THR A 213 26.15 2.03 -17.87
CA THR A 213 24.99 1.18 -17.68
C THR A 213 23.81 1.83 -18.38
N ARG A 214 23.20 1.12 -19.35
CA ARG A 214 21.97 1.59 -20.00
C ARG A 214 20.87 1.64 -18.92
N ARG A 215 20.51 2.84 -18.46
CA ARG A 215 19.44 3.05 -17.47
C ARG A 215 18.16 2.40 -18.00
N ARG A 216 17.46 1.62 -17.15
CA ARG A 216 16.15 1.02 -17.50
C ARG A 216 15.14 2.11 -17.83
N LYS A 217 14.23 1.87 -18.78
CA LYS A 217 13.21 2.85 -19.25
C LYS A 217 12.02 2.85 -18.28
N ALA A 218 12.30 3.20 -17.02
CA ALA A 218 11.28 3.21 -15.98
C ALA A 218 10.36 4.43 -16.14
N ARG A 219 9.07 4.20 -16.38
CA ARG A 219 8.06 5.26 -16.53
C ARG A 219 7.90 6.01 -15.20
N GLY A 220 7.97 7.34 -15.23
CA GLY A 220 7.68 8.18 -14.08
C GLY A 220 8.76 8.26 -12.99
N LYS A 221 9.80 7.40 -13.02
CA LYS A 221 10.89 7.43 -12.03
C LYS A 221 11.89 8.55 -12.36
N GLY A 222 11.98 9.54 -11.46
CA GLY A 222 13.11 10.46 -11.38
C GLY A 222 14.36 9.78 -10.83
N ASN A 223 15.29 10.54 -10.26
CA ASN A 223 16.44 9.95 -9.56
C ASN A 223 15.99 9.28 -8.24
N ARG A 224 16.58 8.12 -7.92
CA ARG A 224 15.93 7.04 -7.13
C ARG A 224 15.96 7.20 -5.58
N GLY A 225 16.22 8.39 -5.05
CA GLY A 225 16.48 8.57 -3.61
C GLY A 225 15.26 8.31 -2.71
N ASP A 226 14.20 9.10 -2.91
CA ASP A 226 13.30 9.48 -1.81
C ASP A 226 11.82 9.19 -2.10
N GLN A 227 11.53 8.04 -2.71
CA GLN A 227 10.17 7.66 -3.13
C GLN A 227 9.58 6.56 -2.24
N PHE A 228 8.48 6.88 -1.56
CA PHE A 228 7.87 6.02 -0.52
C PHE A 228 6.44 5.64 -0.92
N CYS A 229 6.00 4.43 -0.55
CA CYS A 229 4.62 4.01 -0.76
C CYS A 229 4.04 3.25 0.44
N ILE A 230 2.73 3.35 0.54
CA ILE A 230 1.88 2.48 1.32
C ILE A 230 1.40 1.36 0.39
N TYR A 231 1.48 0.12 0.86
CA TYR A 231 1.07 -1.07 0.13
C TYR A 231 -0.11 -1.76 0.81
N ARG A 232 -0.99 -2.37 0.02
CA ARG A 232 -1.95 -3.38 0.45
C ARG A 232 -1.32 -4.74 0.18
N THR A 233 -1.15 -5.54 1.22
CA THR A 233 -0.46 -6.83 1.17
C THR A 233 -1.46 -7.94 1.42
N SER A 234 -1.83 -8.67 0.37
CA SER A 234 -2.72 -9.83 0.45
C SER A 234 -2.14 -11.00 -0.35
N ASP A 235 -2.13 -12.19 0.25
CA ASP A 235 -1.93 -13.46 -0.46
C ASP A 235 -0.69 -13.48 -1.40
N ASP A 236 0.46 -13.04 -0.85
CA ASP A 236 1.77 -12.81 -1.50
C ASP A 236 1.86 -11.64 -2.50
N GLN A 237 0.82 -10.82 -2.62
CA GLN A 237 0.74 -9.68 -3.54
C GLN A 237 0.86 -8.34 -2.78
N ASN A 238 1.94 -7.59 -3.03
CA ASN A 238 2.11 -6.22 -2.55
C ASN A 238 1.61 -5.23 -3.62
N VAL A 239 0.41 -4.69 -3.42
CA VAL A 239 -0.21 -3.71 -4.32
C VAL A 239 0.09 -2.29 -3.81
N PRO A 240 0.82 -1.42 -4.54
CA PRO A 240 1.02 -0.04 -4.12
C PRO A 240 -0.29 0.75 -4.20
N VAL A 241 -0.70 1.40 -3.11
CA VAL A 241 -2.00 2.09 -3.00
C VAL A 241 -1.90 3.59 -2.78
N VAL A 242 -0.87 4.07 -2.06
CA VAL A 242 -0.64 5.51 -1.83
C VAL A 242 0.85 5.82 -2.00
N ALA A 243 1.17 6.90 -2.73
CA ALA A 243 2.53 7.42 -2.85
C ALA A 243 2.78 8.62 -1.92
N ILE A 244 3.96 8.70 -1.30
CA ILE A 244 4.33 9.80 -0.39
C ILE A 244 5.61 10.49 -0.89
N GLU A 245 5.58 11.83 -0.96
CA GLU A 245 6.72 12.69 -1.28
C GLU A 245 6.99 13.64 -0.10
N TYR A 246 7.97 13.28 0.73
CA TYR A 246 8.42 14.14 1.83
C TYR A 246 9.24 15.32 1.29
N LYS A 247 9.01 16.54 1.80
CA LYS A 247 9.82 17.74 1.52
C LYS A 247 10.17 18.47 2.81
N ALA A 248 11.45 18.74 3.02
CA ALA A 248 11.90 19.34 4.27
C ALA A 248 11.29 20.76 4.47
N PRO A 249 10.91 21.17 5.68
CA PRO A 249 10.17 22.42 5.91
C PRO A 249 10.94 23.69 5.49
N HIS A 250 12.28 23.66 5.52
CA HIS A 250 13.11 24.75 5.02
C HIS A 250 13.18 24.81 3.48
N LYS A 251 12.86 23.71 2.77
CA LYS A 251 12.80 23.63 1.30
C LYS A 251 11.44 24.05 0.75
N LEU A 252 10.35 23.66 1.41
CA LEU A 252 8.97 23.99 1.05
C LEU A 252 8.20 24.37 2.32
N ARG A 253 7.79 25.63 2.42
CA ARG A 253 7.09 26.18 3.60
C ARG A 253 5.57 26.20 3.40
N ARG A 254 4.78 26.13 4.49
CA ARG A 254 3.31 26.32 4.45
C ARG A 254 2.88 27.53 3.63
N GLY A 255 3.53 28.68 3.81
CA GLY A 255 3.21 29.90 3.04
C GLY A 255 3.42 29.76 1.53
N GLU A 256 4.44 29.00 1.11
CA GLU A 256 4.71 28.71 -0.31
C GLU A 256 3.64 27.76 -0.86
N ILE A 257 3.23 26.74 -0.10
CA ILE A 257 2.14 25.82 -0.46
C ILE A 257 0.81 26.58 -0.59
N VAL A 258 0.40 27.32 0.44
CA VAL A 258 -0.90 28.02 0.51
C VAL A 258 -1.03 29.13 -0.53
N THR A 259 0.07 29.79 -0.88
CA THR A 259 0.09 30.82 -1.93
C THR A 259 0.12 30.18 -3.33
N GLY A 260 0.94 29.15 -3.54
CA GLY A 260 1.08 28.50 -4.85
C GLY A 260 -0.17 27.72 -5.26
N LEU A 261 -0.81 27.02 -4.31
CA LEU A 261 -2.01 26.21 -4.50
C LEU A 261 -3.31 26.95 -4.14
N VAL A 262 -3.35 28.29 -4.29
CA VAL A 262 -4.55 29.11 -4.03
C VAL A 262 -5.67 28.90 -5.06
N SER A 263 -5.35 28.38 -6.24
CA SER A 263 -6.24 28.26 -7.41
C SER A 263 -5.88 27.03 -8.25
N GLU A 264 -6.73 26.70 -9.24
CA GLU A 264 -6.31 25.86 -10.35
C GLU A 264 -5.01 26.41 -10.99
N ILE A 265 -4.15 25.49 -11.43
CA ILE A 265 -2.94 25.75 -12.22
C ILE A 265 -3.02 24.91 -13.50
N GLN A 266 -2.73 25.53 -14.64
CA GLN A 266 -2.48 24.86 -15.92
C GLN A 266 -0.97 24.96 -16.18
N PRO A 267 -0.17 23.90 -15.91
CA PRO A 267 1.28 24.06 -15.79
C PRO A 267 1.98 24.59 -17.03
N ASP A 268 1.51 24.21 -18.23
CA ASP A 268 1.97 24.71 -19.53
C ASP A 268 1.78 26.23 -19.68
N ARG A 269 0.61 26.74 -19.25
CA ARG A 269 0.21 28.14 -19.35
C ARG A 269 0.79 29.01 -18.24
N ASP A 270 0.85 28.49 -17.02
CA ASP A 270 1.05 29.28 -15.79
C ASP A 270 2.48 29.21 -15.22
N VAL A 271 3.30 28.23 -15.61
CA VAL A 271 4.57 27.91 -14.93
C VAL A 271 5.70 27.46 -15.87
N ILE A 272 5.43 26.53 -16.77
CA ILE A 272 6.43 25.88 -17.62
C ILE A 272 6.86 26.85 -18.71
N ASN A 273 8.16 27.13 -18.79
CA ASN A 273 8.77 28.13 -19.68
C ASN A 273 8.21 29.55 -19.52
N GLN A 274 7.51 29.85 -18.42
CA GLN A 274 7.04 31.20 -18.10
C GLN A 274 8.10 31.94 -17.28
N GLU A 275 8.26 33.24 -17.56
CA GLU A 275 9.03 34.17 -16.71
C GLU A 275 8.07 34.91 -15.76
N GLY A 276 8.49 35.10 -14.52
CA GLY A 276 7.69 35.77 -13.50
C GLY A 276 8.50 36.08 -12.25
N GLU A 277 8.22 37.22 -11.64
CA GLU A 277 8.93 37.74 -10.47
C GLU A 277 8.10 37.63 -9.19
N GLY A 278 8.78 37.53 -8.05
CA GLY A 278 8.18 37.66 -6.73
C GLY A 278 7.50 36.40 -6.19
N TYR A 279 6.99 36.54 -4.96
CA TYR A 279 6.61 35.44 -4.09
C TYR A 279 5.47 34.56 -4.63
N GLU A 280 4.47 35.14 -5.27
CA GLU A 280 3.31 34.38 -5.76
C GLU A 280 3.69 33.46 -6.94
N PHE A 281 4.53 33.93 -7.86
CA PHE A 281 5.04 33.11 -8.95
C PHE A 281 6.06 32.08 -8.45
N ALA A 282 6.98 32.47 -7.57
CA ALA A 282 7.94 31.56 -6.93
C ALA A 282 7.23 30.42 -6.19
N ALA A 283 6.20 30.74 -5.40
CA ALA A 283 5.36 29.79 -4.70
C ALA A 283 4.63 28.83 -5.67
N ARG A 284 3.90 29.38 -6.67
CA ARG A 284 3.18 28.56 -7.66
C ARG A 284 4.12 27.63 -8.45
N ARG A 285 5.32 28.12 -8.81
CA ARG A 285 6.35 27.34 -9.50
C ARG A 285 6.92 26.20 -8.64
N LEU A 286 7.15 26.44 -7.35
CA LEU A 286 7.57 25.40 -6.39
C LEU A 286 6.48 24.35 -6.16
N SER A 287 5.25 24.79 -5.89
CA SER A 287 4.10 23.88 -5.73
C SER A 287 3.89 23.00 -6.97
N THR A 288 3.97 23.58 -8.16
CA THR A 288 3.82 22.85 -9.44
C THR A 288 4.96 21.86 -9.66
N ALA A 289 6.19 22.19 -9.26
CA ALA A 289 7.33 21.29 -9.35
C ALA A 289 7.18 20.06 -8.44
N VAL A 290 6.80 20.24 -7.17
CA VAL A 290 6.61 19.11 -6.24
C VAL A 290 5.38 18.26 -6.60
N VAL A 291 4.27 18.89 -7.01
CA VAL A 291 3.08 18.16 -7.50
C VAL A 291 3.41 17.36 -8.75
N THR A 292 4.14 17.92 -9.72
CA THR A 292 4.62 17.20 -10.91
C THR A 292 5.54 16.04 -10.54
N GLN A 293 6.43 16.22 -9.56
CA GLN A 293 7.35 15.19 -9.11
C GLN A 293 6.61 13.96 -8.53
N LEU A 294 5.63 14.16 -7.65
CA LEU A 294 4.80 13.07 -7.10
C LEU A 294 3.84 12.49 -8.17
N TYR A 295 3.17 13.34 -8.94
CA TYR A 295 2.26 12.93 -10.02
C TYR A 295 2.97 12.04 -11.07
N SER A 296 4.15 12.43 -11.54
CA SER A 296 4.93 11.65 -12.50
C SER A 296 5.22 10.24 -11.97
N TYR A 297 5.56 10.14 -10.68
CA TYR A 297 5.78 8.86 -10.01
C TYR A 297 4.50 8.01 -9.88
N MET A 298 3.38 8.64 -9.53
CA MET A 298 2.06 8.01 -9.45
C MET A 298 1.61 7.42 -10.80
N ILE A 299 1.73 8.20 -11.90
CA ILE A 299 1.51 7.73 -13.28
C ILE A 299 2.42 6.55 -13.63
N GLY A 300 3.69 6.62 -13.20
CA GLY A 300 4.66 5.55 -13.39
C GLY A 300 4.25 4.25 -12.70
N LYS A 301 3.93 4.31 -11.41
CA LYS A 301 3.58 3.15 -10.59
C LYS A 301 2.19 2.57 -10.86
N GLY A 302 1.24 3.37 -11.36
CA GLY A 302 -0.17 2.98 -11.45
C GLY A 302 -0.92 3.25 -10.15
N ILE A 303 -0.64 4.40 -9.51
CA ILE A 303 -1.23 4.80 -8.23
C ILE A 303 -2.15 6.01 -8.49
N GLN A 304 -3.36 6.00 -7.93
CA GLN A 304 -4.30 7.13 -8.04
C GLN A 304 -4.24 8.11 -6.87
N PHE A 305 -3.76 7.68 -5.69
CA PHE A 305 -3.74 8.47 -4.46
C PHE A 305 -2.32 8.75 -3.98
N GLY A 306 -2.04 9.95 -3.51
CA GLY A 306 -0.75 10.29 -2.92
C GLY A 306 -0.83 11.50 -2.01
N TYR A 307 0.23 11.80 -1.27
CA TYR A 307 0.34 13.10 -0.60
C TYR A 307 1.78 13.61 -0.54
N ILE A 308 1.90 14.93 -0.55
CA ILE A 308 3.15 15.65 -0.23
C ILE A 308 3.09 16.00 1.25
N ASP A 309 4.20 15.85 1.95
CA ASP A 309 4.29 16.04 3.40
C ASP A 309 5.47 16.96 3.77
N THR A 310 5.21 17.96 4.60
CA THR A 310 6.22 18.85 5.19
C THR A 310 6.15 18.93 6.73
N GLY A 311 5.51 17.97 7.40
CA GLY A 311 5.28 17.90 8.86
C GLY A 311 4.30 18.94 9.41
N GLU A 312 4.36 20.17 8.92
CA GLU A 312 3.36 21.23 9.20
C GLU A 312 2.15 21.16 8.24
N THR A 313 2.34 20.67 7.01
CA THR A 313 1.34 20.76 5.93
C THR A 313 1.33 19.50 5.07
N TYR A 314 0.13 19.00 4.80
CA TYR A 314 -0.12 17.88 3.91
C TYR A 314 -0.84 18.37 2.65
N VAL A 315 -0.44 17.88 1.48
CA VAL A 315 -1.13 18.11 0.21
C VAL A 315 -1.56 16.77 -0.39
N PHE A 316 -2.81 16.39 -0.15
CA PHE A 316 -3.41 15.16 -0.66
C PHE A 316 -3.72 15.30 -2.15
N LEU A 317 -3.27 14.34 -2.96
CA LEU A 317 -3.44 14.30 -4.41
C LEU A 317 -4.29 13.09 -4.84
N HIS A 318 -5.18 13.29 -5.82
CA HIS A 318 -5.93 12.21 -6.47
C HIS A 318 -5.98 12.40 -7.99
N ILE A 319 -5.54 11.37 -8.72
CA ILE A 319 -5.60 11.29 -10.18
C ILE A 319 -6.83 10.44 -10.55
N PRO A 320 -7.87 11.01 -11.19
CA PRO A 320 -9.10 10.30 -11.53
C PRO A 320 -8.92 9.40 -12.77
N ASP A 321 -10.02 8.88 -13.32
CA ASP A 321 -10.03 8.08 -14.55
C ASP A 321 -9.48 8.83 -15.79
N ASP A 322 -9.51 10.18 -15.78
CA ASP A 322 -8.74 11.00 -16.72
C ASP A 322 -7.41 11.42 -16.06
N PRO A 323 -6.25 10.89 -16.50
CA PRO A 323 -4.96 11.29 -15.95
C PRO A 323 -4.55 12.72 -16.32
N SER A 324 -5.23 13.39 -17.27
CA SER A 324 -4.86 14.77 -17.65
C SER A 324 -5.04 15.79 -16.52
N CYS A 325 -5.77 15.43 -15.47
CA CYS A 325 -6.04 16.24 -14.29
C CYS A 325 -5.49 15.57 -13.02
N VAL A 326 -5.04 16.37 -12.05
CA VAL A 326 -4.85 15.93 -10.66
C VAL A 326 -5.63 16.85 -9.72
N TYR A 327 -6.40 16.25 -8.82
CA TYR A 327 -7.09 16.96 -7.75
C TYR A 327 -6.16 17.11 -6.54
N TYR A 328 -6.19 18.25 -5.85
CA TYR A 328 -5.41 18.48 -4.63
C TYR A 328 -6.25 19.05 -3.48
N SER A 329 -5.94 18.65 -2.24
CA SER A 329 -6.44 19.27 -1.01
C SER A 329 -5.29 19.60 -0.08
N VAL A 330 -5.24 20.82 0.44
CA VAL A 330 -4.24 21.26 1.43
C VAL A 330 -4.86 21.18 2.82
N CYS A 331 -4.15 20.55 3.76
CA CYS A 331 -4.49 20.47 5.17
C CYS A 331 -3.30 20.92 6.04
N VAL A 332 -3.58 21.65 7.11
CA VAL A 332 -2.60 22.11 8.10
C VAL A 332 -3.14 21.71 9.48
N PRO A 333 -2.82 20.50 9.99
CA PRO A 333 -3.49 19.95 11.18
C PRO A 333 -3.39 20.83 12.43
N SER A 334 -2.33 21.62 12.58
CA SER A 334 -2.16 22.60 13.66
C SER A 334 -3.10 23.82 13.57
N LEU A 335 -3.79 24.02 12.44
CA LEU A 335 -4.76 25.08 12.22
C LEU A 335 -6.18 24.56 11.92
N ASP A 336 -6.32 23.34 11.40
CA ASP A 336 -7.63 22.73 11.10
C ASP A 336 -8.30 22.10 12.34
N VAL A 337 -7.52 21.62 13.32
CA VAL A 337 -8.02 21.07 14.59
C VAL A 337 -8.25 22.23 15.57
N GLN A 338 -9.47 22.74 15.60
CA GLN A 338 -9.91 23.82 16.51
C GLN A 338 -10.76 23.25 17.66
N ASP A 339 -10.65 23.80 18.86
CA ASP A 339 -11.36 23.29 20.04
C ASP A 339 -12.85 23.67 20.09
N ASP A 340 -13.30 24.63 19.26
CA ASP A 340 -14.71 24.99 19.09
C ASP A 340 -15.50 24.00 18.19
N ASP A 341 -14.83 23.02 17.59
CA ASP A 341 -15.39 22.17 16.55
C ASP A 341 -15.64 20.73 17.03
N GLU A 342 -16.91 20.29 17.01
CA GLU A 342 -17.32 18.92 17.38
C GLU A 342 -16.63 17.81 16.56
N THR A 343 -16.06 18.18 15.41
CA THR A 343 -15.47 17.27 14.43
C THR A 343 -13.96 17.44 14.31
N ARG A 344 -13.33 18.25 15.18
CA ARG A 344 -11.89 18.58 15.18
C ARG A 344 -10.98 17.37 14.93
N LEU A 345 -11.27 16.22 15.54
CA LEU A 345 -10.39 15.03 15.49
C LEU A 345 -10.29 14.40 14.10
N HIS A 346 -11.30 14.55 13.25
CA HIS A 346 -11.27 14.12 11.84
C HIS A 346 -10.19 14.85 11.04
N ARG A 347 -9.72 16.03 11.50
CA ARG A 347 -8.73 16.89 10.82
C ARG A 347 -7.31 16.75 11.36
N THR A 348 -7.08 15.85 12.32
CA THR A 348 -5.74 15.48 12.77
C THR A 348 -4.96 14.77 11.65
N ALA A 349 -3.63 14.89 11.63
CA ALA A 349 -2.77 14.26 10.62
C ALA A 349 -3.09 12.76 10.45
N VAL A 350 -3.12 12.04 11.57
CA VAL A 350 -3.45 10.61 11.63
C VAL A 350 -4.85 10.31 11.08
N ALA A 351 -5.87 11.10 11.44
CA ALA A 351 -7.24 10.84 10.98
C ALA A 351 -7.42 11.10 9.48
N GLN A 352 -6.78 12.14 8.94
CA GLN A 352 -6.77 12.45 7.51
C GLN A 352 -6.02 11.38 6.72
N ALA A 353 -4.81 11.02 7.15
CA ALA A 353 -4.00 10.01 6.49
C ALA A 353 -4.67 8.61 6.53
N PHE A 354 -5.23 8.20 7.67
CA PHE A 354 -5.92 6.91 7.79
C PHE A 354 -7.15 6.79 6.89
N ALA A 355 -8.04 7.79 6.89
CA ALA A 355 -9.23 7.73 6.05
C ALA A 355 -8.90 7.87 4.55
N PHE A 356 -7.83 8.61 4.20
CA PHE A 356 -7.29 8.67 2.83
C PHE A 356 -6.71 7.33 2.36
N VAL A 357 -5.90 6.67 3.20
CA VAL A 357 -5.36 5.33 2.95
C VAL A 357 -6.48 4.30 2.80
N LEU A 358 -7.51 4.38 3.65
CA LEU A 358 -8.68 3.51 3.58
C LEU A 358 -9.53 3.76 2.32
N GLN A 359 -9.60 4.99 1.79
CA GLN A 359 -10.18 5.29 0.47
C GLN A 359 -9.35 4.69 -0.68
N ALA A 360 -8.03 4.82 -0.62
CA ALA A 360 -7.12 4.30 -1.65
C ALA A 360 -7.13 2.77 -1.74
N ILE A 361 -7.05 2.08 -0.60
CA ILE A 361 -7.05 0.60 -0.49
C ILE A 361 -8.28 -0.04 -1.12
N ARG A 362 -9.43 0.65 -1.06
CA ARG A 362 -10.74 0.19 -1.53
C ARG A 362 -11.04 0.65 -2.96
N SER A 363 -10.16 1.44 -3.57
CA SER A 363 -10.23 1.82 -4.98
C SER A 363 -9.58 0.73 -5.85
N PRO A 364 -10.15 0.40 -7.02
CA PRO A 364 -9.50 -0.50 -7.97
C PRO A 364 -8.24 0.16 -8.55
N PRO A 365 -7.20 -0.61 -8.93
CA PRO A 365 -6.04 -0.06 -9.61
C PRO A 365 -6.41 0.46 -11.02
N PRO A 366 -5.64 1.42 -11.57
CA PRO A 366 -5.82 1.89 -12.95
C PRO A 366 -5.83 0.78 -13.99
N CYS A 367 -6.73 0.90 -14.96
CA CYS A 367 -6.72 0.06 -16.16
C CYS A 367 -5.61 0.50 -17.14
N GLN A 368 -5.31 -0.35 -18.13
CA GLN A 368 -4.30 0.01 -19.13
C GLN A 368 -4.71 1.22 -19.99
N ALA A 369 -6.00 1.49 -20.18
CA ALA A 369 -6.47 2.66 -20.91
C ALA A 369 -6.11 3.98 -20.21
N TRP A 370 -6.03 4.00 -18.87
CA TRP A 370 -5.52 5.14 -18.10
C TRP A 370 -4.03 5.34 -18.36
N HIS A 371 -3.24 4.27 -18.38
CA HIS A 371 -1.83 4.34 -18.73
C HIS A 371 -1.58 4.73 -20.21
N ASP A 372 -2.44 4.32 -21.14
CA ASP A 372 -2.41 4.75 -22.54
C ASP A 372 -2.72 6.26 -22.65
N ALA A 373 -3.76 6.75 -21.98
CA ALA A 373 -4.11 8.17 -21.95
C ALA A 373 -2.96 9.01 -21.36
N ALA A 374 -2.35 8.56 -20.27
CA ALA A 374 -1.21 9.21 -19.64
C ALA A 374 0.11 9.13 -20.45
N GLU A 375 0.15 8.43 -21.60
CA GLU A 375 1.31 8.45 -22.52
C GLU A 375 1.21 9.63 -23.51
N HIS A 376 0.00 10.18 -23.70
CA HIS A 376 -0.28 11.34 -24.56
C HIS A 376 -0.19 12.67 -23.80
N LEU A 377 0.51 12.67 -22.66
CA LEU A 377 0.75 13.84 -21.81
C LEU A 377 2.21 14.27 -21.93
N ASP A 378 2.41 15.58 -21.98
CA ASP A 378 3.70 16.21 -22.16
C ASP A 378 4.65 16.01 -20.97
N THR A 379 5.93 16.28 -21.18
CA THR A 379 6.97 16.15 -20.15
C THR A 379 7.63 17.49 -19.85
N TRP A 380 7.92 17.71 -18.57
CA TRP A 380 8.68 18.86 -18.08
C TRP A 380 10.03 18.35 -17.58
N ALA A 381 11.12 18.89 -18.10
CA ALA A 381 12.47 18.63 -17.60
C ALA A 381 12.65 19.37 -16.27
N VAL A 382 12.36 18.70 -15.15
CA VAL A 382 12.27 19.34 -13.83
C VAL A 382 12.77 18.43 -12.71
N GLU A 383 13.55 19.02 -11.81
CA GLU A 383 13.85 18.48 -10.49
C GLU A 383 13.60 19.58 -9.47
N TYR A 384 13.04 19.23 -8.31
CA TYR A 384 12.62 20.21 -7.34
C TYR A 384 13.77 21.12 -6.87
N GLU A 385 14.98 20.57 -6.67
CA GLU A 385 16.17 21.32 -6.24
C GLU A 385 16.67 22.34 -7.27
N ASP A 386 16.58 22.06 -8.57
CA ASP A 386 17.00 23.02 -9.60
C ASP A 386 16.02 24.20 -9.68
N VAL A 387 14.71 23.93 -9.53
CA VAL A 387 13.71 24.99 -9.38
C VAL A 387 13.98 25.79 -8.09
N LEU A 388 14.22 25.10 -6.96
CA LEU A 388 14.52 25.66 -5.65
C LEU A 388 15.72 26.62 -5.66
N ARG A 389 16.75 26.27 -6.43
CA ARG A 389 18.00 27.03 -6.64
C ARG A 389 17.84 28.17 -7.64
N SER A 390 16.96 28.04 -8.64
CA SER A 390 16.72 29.08 -9.66
C SER A 390 15.95 30.31 -9.17
N ILE A 391 15.28 30.23 -8.01
CA ILE A 391 14.45 31.29 -7.46
C ILE A 391 15.29 32.24 -6.58
N PRO A 392 15.32 33.56 -6.87
CA PRO A 392 16.05 34.54 -6.06
C PRO A 392 15.64 34.56 -4.59
N ALA A 393 16.60 34.76 -3.68
CA ALA A 393 16.33 34.79 -2.23
C ALA A 393 15.46 35.98 -1.77
N THR A 394 15.35 37.02 -2.59
CA THR A 394 14.37 38.12 -2.44
C THR A 394 12.94 37.63 -2.59
N ASP A 395 12.72 36.78 -3.60
CA ASP A 395 11.41 36.37 -4.09
C ASP A 395 10.86 35.22 -3.25
N ARG A 396 11.69 34.61 -2.41
CA ARG A 396 11.29 33.63 -1.38
C ARG A 396 10.69 34.25 -0.12
N LYS A 397 10.68 35.58 0.01
CA LYS A 397 10.13 36.28 1.17
C LYS A 397 8.75 36.87 0.82
N PRO A 398 7.67 36.49 1.52
CA PRO A 398 6.36 37.09 1.29
C PRO A 398 6.40 38.59 1.61
N ARG A 399 5.89 39.44 0.71
CA ARG A 399 5.61 40.85 1.02
C ARG A 399 4.36 41.01 1.90
N ARG A 400 3.44 40.04 1.79
CA ARG A 400 2.29 39.77 2.67
C ARG A 400 2.09 38.25 2.66
N GLU A 401 1.70 37.66 3.79
CA GLU A 401 1.41 36.23 3.83
C GLU A 401 -0.04 35.96 3.40
N THR A 402 -0.23 34.95 2.55
CA THR A 402 -1.57 34.43 2.21
C THR A 402 -2.11 33.67 3.41
N PRO A 403 -3.20 34.12 4.07
CA PRO A 403 -3.69 33.45 5.27
C PRO A 403 -4.31 32.11 4.90
N TYR A 404 -3.87 31.04 5.57
CA TYR A 404 -4.52 29.74 5.47
C TYR A 404 -5.95 29.82 6.01
N LYS A 405 -6.91 29.34 5.22
CA LYS A 405 -8.32 29.28 5.60
C LYS A 405 -8.66 27.87 6.04
N ALA A 406 -8.58 27.62 7.34
CA ALA A 406 -8.93 26.34 7.94
C ALA A 406 -10.31 25.85 7.48
N GLN A 407 -10.40 24.58 7.08
CA GLN A 407 -11.59 24.07 6.41
C GLN A 407 -12.72 23.80 7.44
N ARG A 408 -13.65 24.74 7.60
CA ARG A 408 -14.86 24.55 8.41
C ARG A 408 -15.87 23.65 7.69
N TRP A 409 -15.86 22.35 8.01
CA TRP A 409 -16.74 21.34 7.41
C TRP A 409 -18.19 21.47 7.92
N LYS A 410 -18.98 22.34 7.29
CA LYS A 410 -20.43 22.46 7.56
C LYS A 410 -21.18 21.28 6.92
N GLY A 411 -21.62 20.31 7.71
CA GLY A 411 -22.45 19.21 7.20
C GLY A 411 -22.62 17.99 8.11
N PHE A 412 -21.70 17.77 9.05
CA PHE A 412 -21.74 16.61 9.95
C PHE A 412 -23.06 16.50 10.73
N VAL A 413 -23.79 15.41 10.52
CA VAL A 413 -25.04 15.11 11.25
C VAL A 413 -24.76 14.49 12.64
N ARG A 414 -23.58 13.88 12.81
CA ARG A 414 -22.95 13.41 14.06
C ARG A 414 -21.47 13.10 13.76
N SER A 415 -20.62 13.09 14.79
CA SER A 415 -19.20 12.70 14.65
C SER A 415 -18.99 11.22 15.01
N PRO A 416 -18.54 10.36 14.06
CA PRO A 416 -18.21 8.94 14.30
C PRO A 416 -17.26 8.66 15.47
N ILE A 417 -16.32 9.58 15.75
CA ILE A 417 -15.26 9.41 16.74
C ILE A 417 -15.80 9.58 18.19
N ARG A 418 -16.96 10.24 18.36
CA ARG A 418 -17.61 10.39 19.67
C ARG A 418 -18.58 9.24 19.95
N THR A 419 -18.36 8.54 21.06
CA THR A 419 -19.33 7.57 21.60
C THR A 419 -20.56 8.29 22.18
N ARG A 420 -21.70 7.58 22.28
CA ARG A 420 -23.03 8.18 22.53
C ARG A 420 -23.24 8.85 23.91
N SER A 421 -22.23 8.86 24.78
CA SER A 421 -22.33 9.27 26.19
C SER A 421 -22.37 10.79 26.46
N ARG A 422 -22.34 11.64 25.41
CA ARG A 422 -22.54 13.11 25.54
C ARG A 422 -23.65 13.68 24.67
N CYS A 423 -24.57 12.85 24.18
CA CYS A 423 -25.86 13.36 23.71
C CYS A 423 -26.73 13.69 24.93
N LEU A 424 -26.65 14.93 25.43
CA LEU A 424 -27.72 15.45 26.28
C LEU A 424 -29.03 15.43 25.48
N PRO A 425 -30.17 15.02 26.08
CA PRO A 425 -31.46 15.22 25.45
C PRO A 425 -31.72 16.73 25.30
N PRO A 426 -32.51 17.16 24.30
CA PRO A 426 -32.96 18.55 24.26
C PRO A 426 -33.77 18.84 25.52
N GLN A 427 -33.31 19.78 26.33
CA GLN A 427 -34.13 20.39 27.37
C GLN A 427 -34.73 21.67 26.78
N ASP A 428 -36.03 21.64 26.54
CA ASP A 428 -36.82 22.86 26.45
C ASP A 428 -36.66 23.66 27.74
N GLY A 429 -36.52 24.98 27.62
CA GLY A 429 -36.27 25.84 28.79
C GLY A 429 -35.41 27.07 28.49
N ALA A 430 -35.75 27.83 27.45
CA ALA A 430 -35.19 29.16 27.28
C ALA A 430 -35.80 30.10 28.35
N GLN A 431 -35.07 30.35 29.44
CA GLN A 431 -35.35 31.44 30.37
C GLN A 431 -34.22 32.47 30.28
N GLN A 432 -34.46 33.51 29.49
CA GLN A 432 -33.75 34.78 29.56
C GLN A 432 -34.44 35.71 30.58
N PRO A 433 -33.78 36.77 31.07
CA PRO A 433 -34.06 37.33 32.38
C PRO A 433 -35.36 38.14 32.45
N THR A 434 -35.89 38.22 33.66
CA THR A 434 -36.88 39.22 34.07
C THR A 434 -36.28 40.62 34.04
N ASP A 435 -36.92 41.53 33.34
CA ASP A 435 -36.79 42.99 33.49
C ASP A 435 -38.22 43.51 33.79
N ASP A 436 -38.36 44.45 34.72
CA ASP A 436 -39.67 44.86 35.24
C ASP A 436 -40.42 45.81 34.27
N SER A 437 -41.69 45.55 33.96
CA SER A 437 -42.65 46.53 33.44
C SER A 437 -44.10 46.04 33.62
N GLU A 438 -45.00 47.00 33.81
CA GLU A 438 -46.42 46.83 34.16
C GLU A 438 -47.30 46.57 32.92
N ASP A 439 -48.36 45.75 33.07
CA ASP A 439 -49.77 46.11 32.76
C ASP A 439 -50.69 44.85 32.81
N ASP A 440 -51.82 44.98 33.51
CA ASP A 440 -53.01 44.10 33.42
C ASP A 440 -54.07 44.79 32.53
N ASP A 441 -54.90 44.04 31.80
CA ASP A 441 -56.33 44.35 31.57
C ASP A 441 -57.06 43.29 30.68
N ASP A 442 -57.98 42.57 31.33
CA ASP A 442 -59.32 42.04 30.92
C ASP A 442 -59.70 41.40 29.55
N ASP A 443 -60.64 40.44 29.71
CA ASP A 443 -61.62 39.82 28.77
C ASP A 443 -61.14 38.99 27.54
N GLU A 444 -61.90 38.04 26.98
CA GLU A 444 -63.32 37.65 27.21
C GLU A 444 -63.52 36.10 27.23
N SER A 445 -64.65 35.64 27.77
CA SER A 445 -65.08 34.21 27.89
C SER A 445 -66.01 33.77 26.72
N PRO A 446 -66.69 32.57 26.65
CA PRO A 446 -66.77 31.43 27.58
C PRO A 446 -66.74 29.98 26.96
N SER A 447 -66.83 28.99 27.86
CA SER A 447 -67.21 27.55 27.68
C SER A 447 -68.75 27.38 27.35
N PRO A 448 -69.44 26.19 27.35
CA PRO A 448 -69.06 24.83 27.79
C PRO A 448 -69.69 23.55 27.10
N THR A 449 -69.14 22.35 27.42
CA THR A 449 -69.76 20.98 27.63
C THR A 449 -70.86 20.36 26.69
N PRO A 450 -71.37 19.10 26.90
CA PRO A 450 -70.69 17.79 27.06
C PRO A 450 -71.23 16.61 26.16
N ASN A 451 -70.60 15.43 26.32
CA ASN A 451 -70.94 14.02 25.91
C ASN A 451 -72.42 13.57 26.12
N PRO A 452 -72.96 12.40 25.60
CA PRO A 452 -72.26 11.08 25.52
C PRO A 452 -72.75 9.95 24.53
N THR A 453 -72.22 8.73 24.75
CA THR A 453 -72.76 7.33 24.57
C THR A 453 -72.62 6.47 23.29
N VAL A 454 -72.00 5.27 23.48
CA VAL A 454 -72.38 3.91 22.94
C VAL A 454 -72.07 3.63 21.43
N SER A 455 -71.54 2.47 20.95
CA SER A 455 -71.01 1.16 21.44
C SER A 455 -70.24 0.44 20.26
N ARG A 456 -69.75 -0.83 20.22
CA ARG A 456 -69.73 -2.05 21.08
C ARG A 456 -68.54 -3.00 20.73
N SER A 457 -68.49 -4.19 21.34
CA SER A 457 -67.63 -5.39 21.11
C SER A 457 -67.76 -6.03 19.70
N GLY A 458 -66.95 -7.01 19.23
CA GLY A 458 -65.87 -7.88 19.78
C GLY A 458 -65.39 -8.88 18.67
N LEU A 459 -64.60 -9.96 18.87
CA LEU A 459 -64.00 -10.55 20.08
C LEU A 459 -62.64 -11.29 19.81
N THR A 460 -62.56 -12.65 19.70
CA THR A 460 -61.30 -13.46 19.79
C THR A 460 -61.22 -14.71 18.89
N THR A 461 -60.05 -15.40 18.96
CA THR A 461 -59.80 -16.88 18.94
C THR A 461 -59.12 -17.50 17.70
N SER A 462 -58.49 -18.66 17.90
CA SER A 462 -57.49 -19.35 17.06
C SER A 462 -57.85 -20.81 16.77
N THR A 463 -57.29 -21.42 15.71
CA THR A 463 -56.51 -22.70 15.69
C THR A 463 -56.53 -23.43 14.33
N ASP A 464 -55.35 -23.92 13.92
CA ASP A 464 -55.05 -25.24 13.31
C ASP A 464 -55.12 -25.58 11.79
N VAL A 465 -54.28 -26.58 11.47
CA VAL A 465 -54.14 -27.50 10.30
C VAL A 465 -54.25 -26.94 8.85
N GLY A 466 -53.26 -27.28 8.01
CA GLY A 466 -53.27 -27.07 6.55
C GLY A 466 -53.38 -28.37 5.73
N SER A 467 -53.39 -28.27 4.40
CA SER A 467 -53.39 -29.40 3.46
C SER A 467 -52.77 -29.03 2.10
N SER A 468 -52.53 -30.03 1.25
CA SER A 468 -51.66 -29.92 0.06
C SER A 468 -52.39 -29.55 -1.25
N GLU A 469 -51.58 -29.11 -2.22
CA GLU A 469 -51.62 -29.46 -3.65
C GLU A 469 -52.46 -28.73 -4.72
N MET A 470 -51.79 -28.67 -5.88
CA MET A 470 -52.23 -28.56 -7.28
C MET A 470 -52.67 -27.23 -7.92
N GLN A 471 -51.74 -26.72 -8.74
CA GLN A 471 -51.90 -26.38 -10.16
C GLN A 471 -53.10 -25.52 -10.60
N GLU A 472 -52.80 -24.31 -11.06
CA GLU A 472 -53.20 -23.90 -12.41
C GLU A 472 -51.98 -23.44 -13.21
N HIS A 473 -52.06 -23.61 -14.53
CA HIS A 473 -51.03 -23.28 -15.50
C HIS A 473 -51.47 -22.01 -16.23
N ASP A 474 -50.65 -20.95 -16.26
CA ASP A 474 -50.73 -19.98 -17.36
C ASP A 474 -49.33 -19.51 -17.77
N GLY A 475 -49.16 -19.22 -19.06
CA GLY A 475 -47.86 -19.12 -19.72
C GLY A 475 -47.68 -17.81 -20.47
N SER A 476 -46.87 -16.91 -19.92
CA SER A 476 -46.39 -15.72 -20.63
C SER A 476 -44.86 -15.72 -20.70
N ALA A 477 -44.32 -16.10 -21.87
CA ALA A 477 -42.89 -16.07 -22.13
C ALA A 477 -42.39 -14.63 -22.33
N ALA A 478 -41.90 -14.01 -21.24
CA ALA A 478 -41.17 -12.74 -21.28
C ALA A 478 -39.67 -12.99 -21.12
N SER A 479 -38.87 -12.49 -22.06
CA SER A 479 -37.43 -12.72 -22.14
C SER A 479 -36.68 -12.06 -20.97
N GLN A 480 -36.22 -12.86 -20.01
CA GLN A 480 -35.15 -12.44 -19.10
C GLN A 480 -33.81 -12.55 -19.83
N GLU A 481 -33.39 -11.47 -20.48
CA GLU A 481 -31.97 -11.23 -20.77
C GLU A 481 -31.23 -11.01 -19.45
N GLY A 482 -30.94 -12.10 -18.75
CA GLY A 482 -30.13 -12.06 -17.54
C GLY A 482 -28.75 -11.53 -17.89
N THR A 483 -28.40 -10.33 -17.40
CA THR A 483 -27.09 -9.72 -17.57
C THR A 483 -26.02 -10.67 -17.03
N ILE A 484 -25.34 -11.39 -17.94
CA ILE A 484 -24.28 -12.34 -17.59
C ILE A 484 -23.09 -11.52 -17.10
N VAL A 485 -23.05 -11.28 -15.78
CA VAL A 485 -21.92 -10.66 -15.09
C VAL A 485 -20.69 -11.49 -15.39
N ARG A 486 -19.78 -10.95 -16.20
CA ARG A 486 -18.53 -11.63 -16.56
C ARG A 486 -17.73 -11.87 -15.27
N PRO A 487 -17.45 -13.11 -14.86
CA PRO A 487 -16.63 -13.34 -13.68
C PRO A 487 -15.22 -12.78 -13.91
N ASN A 488 -14.73 -12.06 -12.91
CA ASN A 488 -13.45 -11.36 -12.90
C ASN A 488 -12.32 -12.35 -13.18
N ILE A 489 -11.34 -11.93 -14.00
CA ILE A 489 -10.19 -12.77 -14.36
C ILE A 489 -9.41 -13.26 -13.13
N GLN A 490 -9.39 -12.53 -12.01
CA GLN A 490 -8.74 -13.00 -10.78
C GLN A 490 -9.35 -14.31 -10.26
N ASP A 491 -10.69 -14.46 -10.30
CA ASP A 491 -11.40 -15.65 -9.83
C ASP A 491 -11.36 -16.82 -10.83
N ARG A 492 -11.12 -16.54 -12.12
CA ARG A 492 -11.15 -17.57 -13.17
C ARG A 492 -10.06 -18.63 -12.99
N PRO A 493 -10.38 -19.93 -13.05
CA PRO A 493 -9.39 -20.99 -12.90
C PRO A 493 -8.45 -21.07 -14.10
N TYR A 494 -7.18 -21.41 -13.85
CA TYR A 494 -6.22 -21.67 -14.92
C TYR A 494 -6.52 -22.98 -15.66
N CYS A 495 -6.23 -23.01 -16.97
CA CYS A 495 -6.28 -24.25 -17.76
C CYS A 495 -5.30 -25.30 -17.20
N THR A 496 -5.57 -26.57 -17.47
CA THR A 496 -4.66 -27.67 -17.15
C THR A 496 -3.45 -27.64 -18.07
N HIS A 497 -2.32 -28.21 -17.62
CA HIS A 497 -1.12 -28.32 -18.44
C HIS A 497 -1.36 -29.20 -19.65
N GLU A 498 -2.18 -30.24 -19.48
CA GLU A 498 -2.64 -31.17 -20.50
C GLU A 498 -3.37 -30.45 -21.63
N CYS A 499 -4.35 -29.59 -21.30
CA CYS A 499 -5.04 -28.73 -22.25
C CYS A 499 -4.08 -27.78 -22.99
N LEU A 500 -3.21 -27.07 -22.26
CA LEU A 500 -2.27 -26.14 -22.88
C LEU A 500 -1.19 -26.86 -23.70
N ARG A 501 -0.85 -28.12 -23.38
CA ARG A 501 0.06 -28.96 -24.17
C ARG A 501 -0.59 -29.45 -25.46
N GLY A 502 -1.90 -29.75 -25.45
CA GLY A 502 -2.69 -30.02 -26.65
C GLY A 502 -2.70 -28.81 -27.60
N LEU A 503 -2.87 -27.60 -27.06
CA LEU A 503 -2.74 -26.34 -27.81
C LEU A 503 -1.32 -26.09 -28.35
N ALA A 504 -0.28 -26.42 -27.58
CA ALA A 504 1.12 -26.17 -27.95
C ALA A 504 1.65 -27.09 -29.06
N PHE A 505 1.33 -28.39 -28.99
CA PHE A 505 1.98 -29.43 -29.79
C PHE A 505 1.02 -30.26 -30.65
N GLY A 506 -0.28 -30.00 -30.58
CA GLY A 506 -1.32 -30.85 -31.16
C GLY A 506 -1.77 -31.94 -30.17
N GLY A 507 -3.08 -32.10 -30.04
CA GLY A 507 -3.71 -33.07 -29.15
C GLY A 507 -5.23 -32.84 -29.07
N SER A 508 -5.92 -33.71 -28.35
CA SER A 508 -7.30 -33.46 -27.91
C SER A 508 -7.34 -32.43 -26.78
N ILE A 509 -8.48 -31.77 -26.60
CA ILE A 509 -8.73 -30.93 -25.42
C ILE A 509 -8.86 -31.86 -24.20
N ASP A 510 -8.29 -31.45 -23.08
CA ASP A 510 -8.46 -32.16 -21.79
C ASP A 510 -9.85 -31.90 -21.22
N GLU A 511 -10.63 -32.97 -21.04
CA GLU A 511 -11.97 -32.97 -20.45
C GLU A 511 -11.99 -32.46 -19.01
N LYS A 512 -10.85 -32.52 -18.30
CA LYS A 512 -10.68 -32.00 -16.93
C LYS A 512 -10.32 -30.51 -16.89
N CYS A 513 -10.19 -29.85 -18.05
CA CYS A 513 -9.90 -28.43 -18.08
C CYS A 513 -11.10 -27.61 -17.58
N PRO A 514 -10.97 -26.76 -16.54
CA PRO A 514 -12.11 -26.01 -15.99
C PRO A 514 -12.62 -24.92 -16.95
N ASN A 515 -11.93 -24.66 -18.06
CA ASN A 515 -12.34 -23.76 -19.13
C ASN A 515 -12.83 -24.49 -20.40
N LEU A 516 -13.03 -25.83 -20.35
CA LEU A 516 -13.47 -26.67 -21.48
C LEU A 516 -14.63 -26.06 -22.27
N ALA A 517 -15.68 -25.60 -21.58
CA ALA A 517 -16.88 -24.98 -22.15
C ALA A 517 -16.62 -23.64 -22.87
N ASN A 518 -15.37 -23.16 -22.97
CA ASN A 518 -14.98 -22.00 -23.77
C ASN A 518 -13.98 -22.35 -24.90
N HIS A 519 -13.41 -23.56 -24.91
CA HIS A 519 -12.36 -23.94 -25.88
C HIS A 519 -12.90 -24.39 -27.24
N GLY A 520 -14.18 -24.74 -27.33
CA GLY A 520 -14.75 -25.44 -28.49
C GLY A 520 -14.38 -26.93 -28.50
N ASN A 521 -14.52 -27.59 -29.65
CA ASN A 521 -14.32 -29.04 -29.78
C ASN A 521 -12.89 -29.43 -30.20
N ILE A 522 -12.11 -28.49 -30.74
CA ILE A 522 -10.75 -28.69 -31.26
C ILE A 522 -9.92 -27.46 -30.90
N HIS A 523 -8.65 -27.65 -30.51
CA HIS A 523 -7.73 -26.53 -30.27
C HIS A 523 -7.51 -25.68 -31.54
N ILE A 524 -7.50 -24.35 -31.37
CA ILE A 524 -6.92 -23.45 -32.38
C ILE A 524 -5.42 -23.72 -32.56
N THR A 525 -4.87 -23.32 -33.70
CA THR A 525 -3.40 -23.45 -33.90
C THR A 525 -2.64 -22.51 -32.96
N LEU A 526 -1.44 -22.91 -32.52
CA LEU A 526 -0.57 -22.07 -31.70
C LEU A 526 -0.28 -20.69 -32.34
N ARG A 527 -0.14 -20.64 -33.66
CA ARG A 527 0.02 -19.39 -34.42
C ARG A 527 -1.19 -18.48 -34.28
N GLU A 528 -2.39 -19.05 -34.31
CA GLU A 528 -3.64 -18.29 -34.17
C GLU A 528 -3.86 -17.83 -32.72
N PHE A 529 -3.53 -18.66 -31.72
CA PHE A 529 -3.50 -18.25 -30.32
C PHE A 529 -2.61 -17.01 -30.12
N LEU A 530 -1.36 -17.05 -30.59
CA LEU A 530 -0.42 -15.92 -30.45
C LEU A 530 -0.88 -14.68 -31.21
N ARG A 531 -1.50 -14.84 -32.40
CA ARG A 531 -2.07 -13.74 -33.18
C ARG A 531 -3.24 -13.07 -32.44
N LEU A 532 -4.20 -13.86 -31.96
CA LEU A 532 -5.37 -13.35 -31.24
C LEU A 532 -4.96 -12.71 -29.91
N ALA A 533 -4.03 -13.30 -29.16
CA ALA A 533 -3.53 -12.74 -27.90
C ALA A 533 -2.82 -11.38 -28.12
N LYS A 534 -1.99 -11.25 -29.16
CA LYS A 534 -1.34 -9.98 -29.52
C LYS A 534 -2.37 -8.90 -29.89
N VAL A 535 -3.45 -9.26 -30.59
CA VAL A 535 -4.53 -8.32 -30.94
C VAL A 535 -5.35 -7.92 -29.70
N GLN A 536 -5.71 -8.89 -28.85
CA GLN A 536 -6.48 -8.62 -27.64
C GLN A 536 -5.73 -7.65 -26.72
N LEU A 537 -4.46 -7.91 -26.37
CA LEU A 537 -3.67 -7.07 -25.45
C LEU A 537 -3.49 -5.60 -25.90
N ALA A 538 -3.79 -5.28 -27.16
CA ALA A 538 -3.74 -3.93 -27.73
C ALA A 538 -5.07 -3.16 -27.67
N VAL A 539 -6.19 -3.89 -27.58
CA VAL A 539 -7.58 -3.36 -27.63
C VAL A 539 -8.28 -3.50 -26.28
N ASP A 540 -8.07 -4.62 -25.61
CA ASP A 540 -8.58 -4.97 -24.28
C ASP A 540 -7.75 -4.26 -23.21
N ARG A 541 -8.05 -2.97 -23.02
CA ARG A 541 -7.35 -2.05 -22.10
C ARG A 541 -8.24 -1.58 -20.93
N GLY A 542 -9.47 -2.11 -20.84
CA GLY A 542 -10.53 -1.68 -19.92
C GLY A 542 -10.35 -2.09 -18.45
N LYS A 543 -11.34 -1.74 -17.61
CA LYS A 543 -11.37 -2.12 -16.18
C LYS A 543 -11.76 -3.60 -15.97
N ASP A 544 -12.44 -4.21 -16.93
CA ASP A 544 -12.83 -5.62 -16.97
C ASP A 544 -11.92 -6.48 -17.86
N ALA A 545 -10.73 -5.97 -18.22
CA ALA A 545 -9.85 -6.60 -19.20
C ALA A 545 -9.39 -8.00 -18.78
N ASP A 546 -9.30 -8.91 -19.75
CA ASP A 546 -8.88 -10.31 -19.58
C ASP A 546 -7.33 -10.43 -19.47
N CYS A 547 -6.67 -9.39 -18.94
CA CYS A 547 -5.25 -9.40 -18.58
C CYS A 547 -4.93 -8.48 -17.39
N VAL A 548 -4.47 -9.04 -16.27
CA VAL A 548 -4.16 -8.30 -15.02
C VAL A 548 -2.79 -8.68 -14.46
N PRO A 549 -2.06 -7.77 -13.78
CA PRO A 549 -0.83 -8.14 -13.06
C PRO A 549 -1.14 -9.13 -11.94
N LEU A 550 -0.22 -10.05 -11.70
CA LEU A 550 -0.22 -10.95 -10.53
C LEU A 550 0.58 -10.37 -9.34
N TYR A 551 1.06 -9.13 -9.47
CA TYR A 551 1.93 -8.42 -8.53
C TYR A 551 3.28 -9.08 -8.20
N LEU A 552 3.57 -10.23 -8.83
CA LEU A 552 4.85 -10.93 -8.78
C LEU A 552 5.82 -10.35 -9.81
N SER A 553 6.97 -9.84 -9.35
CA SER A 553 8.06 -9.33 -10.19
C SER A 553 9.38 -10.00 -9.84
N GLY A 554 10.10 -10.47 -10.86
CA GLY A 554 11.46 -10.97 -10.75
C GLY A 554 12.49 -9.97 -11.28
N SER A 555 13.76 -10.37 -11.34
CA SER A 555 14.89 -9.49 -11.68
C SER A 555 14.81 -8.81 -13.07
N ARG A 556 14.08 -9.41 -14.03
CA ARG A 556 13.99 -8.97 -15.45
C ARG A 556 12.56 -8.88 -16.02
N GLY A 557 11.52 -9.08 -15.20
CA GLY A 557 10.15 -9.10 -15.71
C GLY A 557 9.10 -9.35 -14.63
N SER A 558 7.83 -9.22 -15.01
CA SER A 558 6.68 -9.37 -14.10
C SER A 558 5.63 -10.31 -14.68
N LEU A 559 4.87 -10.96 -13.80
CA LEU A 559 3.85 -11.93 -14.17
C LEU A 559 2.46 -11.30 -14.24
N PHE A 560 1.71 -11.70 -15.26
CA PHE A 560 0.34 -11.29 -15.53
C PHE A 560 -0.53 -12.55 -15.67
N LYS A 561 -1.77 -12.48 -15.22
CA LYS A 561 -2.81 -13.46 -15.52
C LYS A 561 -3.45 -13.05 -16.84
N PHE A 562 -3.50 -13.96 -17.81
CA PHE A 562 -4.03 -13.69 -19.15
C PHE A 562 -5.11 -14.72 -19.51
N ARG A 563 -6.22 -14.25 -20.08
CA ARG A 563 -7.26 -15.08 -20.70
C ARG A 563 -7.45 -14.66 -22.16
N LEU A 564 -7.40 -15.62 -23.08
CA LEU A 564 -7.81 -15.35 -24.47
C LEU A 564 -9.34 -15.30 -24.54
N SER A 565 -9.95 -14.11 -24.62
CA SER A 565 -11.39 -13.92 -24.37
C SER A 565 -12.28 -14.76 -25.30
N SER A 566 -11.85 -14.94 -26.55
CA SER A 566 -12.55 -15.66 -27.62
C SER A 566 -12.58 -17.19 -27.45
N HIS A 567 -11.66 -17.77 -26.69
CA HIS A 567 -11.51 -19.24 -26.55
C HIS A 567 -11.27 -19.69 -25.10
N GLY A 568 -11.34 -18.78 -24.12
CA GLY A 568 -11.22 -19.07 -22.68
C GLY A 568 -9.89 -19.58 -22.16
N TYR A 569 -8.86 -19.74 -22.99
CA TYR A 569 -7.52 -20.17 -22.55
C TYR A 569 -6.96 -19.20 -21.51
N THR A 570 -6.94 -19.65 -20.25
CA THR A 570 -6.54 -18.86 -19.07
C THR A 570 -5.22 -19.40 -18.51
N LEU A 571 -4.18 -18.57 -18.50
CA LEU A 571 -2.77 -18.93 -18.28
C LEU A 571 -1.96 -17.73 -17.73
N VAL A 572 -0.64 -17.86 -17.62
CA VAL A 572 0.28 -16.80 -17.15
C VAL A 572 1.04 -16.21 -18.32
N ALA A 573 1.21 -14.89 -18.34
CA ALA A 573 2.14 -14.19 -19.23
C ALA A 573 3.30 -13.59 -18.42
N LYS A 574 4.54 -13.84 -18.84
CA LYS A 574 5.75 -13.21 -18.32
C LYS A 574 6.11 -12.04 -19.24
N GLY A 575 5.90 -10.81 -18.77
CA GLY A 575 6.27 -9.60 -19.51
C GLY A 575 7.68 -9.13 -19.19
N VAL A 576 8.42 -8.63 -20.19
CA VAL A 576 9.77 -8.03 -20.02
C VAL A 576 9.89 -6.65 -20.67
N GLU A 577 10.77 -5.81 -20.13
CA GLU A 577 11.21 -4.56 -20.78
C GLU A 577 12.10 -4.85 -22.01
N ALA A 578 12.14 -3.90 -22.95
CA ALA A 578 12.88 -3.98 -24.23
C ALA A 578 14.37 -4.41 -24.16
N MET A 579 15.02 -4.23 -23.01
CA MET A 579 16.41 -4.64 -22.79
C MET A 579 16.55 -6.15 -22.58
N ASP A 580 15.55 -6.76 -21.94
CA ASP A 580 15.53 -8.16 -21.54
C ASP A 580 14.80 -9.07 -22.55
N THR A 581 14.21 -8.48 -23.62
CA THR A 581 13.73 -9.18 -24.84
C THR A 581 14.70 -10.24 -25.37
N LYS A 582 16.03 -10.01 -25.28
CA LYS A 582 17.04 -11.00 -25.69
C LYS A 582 17.08 -12.22 -24.77
N HIS A 583 16.96 -12.02 -23.46
CA HIS A 583 16.91 -13.11 -22.47
C HIS A 583 15.62 -13.90 -22.62
N LEU A 584 14.46 -13.23 -22.78
CA LEU A 584 13.16 -13.90 -23.00
C LEU A 584 13.14 -14.75 -24.27
N ARG A 585 13.72 -14.25 -25.37
CA ARG A 585 13.86 -15.02 -26.64
C ARG A 585 14.87 -16.17 -26.55
N TYR A 586 15.73 -16.18 -25.55
CA TYR A 586 16.65 -17.28 -25.26
C TYR A 586 15.97 -18.31 -24.35
N GLU A 587 15.33 -17.89 -23.26
CA GLU A 587 14.48 -18.71 -22.39
C GLU A 587 13.45 -19.53 -23.19
N ASN A 588 12.76 -18.88 -24.14
CA ASN A 588 11.82 -19.55 -25.06
C ASN A 588 12.48 -20.67 -25.91
N LYS A 589 13.78 -20.55 -26.26
CA LYS A 589 14.51 -21.63 -26.95
C LYS A 589 14.81 -22.78 -26.00
N ILE A 590 15.17 -22.51 -24.75
CA ILE A 590 15.35 -23.56 -23.73
C ILE A 590 14.03 -24.32 -23.54
N TYR A 591 12.89 -23.63 -23.39
CA TYR A 591 11.57 -24.28 -23.40
C TYR A 591 11.29 -25.11 -24.67
N SER A 592 11.73 -24.64 -25.84
CA SER A 592 11.62 -25.38 -27.11
C SER A 592 12.46 -26.67 -27.13
N HIS A 593 13.63 -26.68 -26.46
CA HIS A 593 14.45 -27.89 -26.28
C HIS A 593 13.87 -28.86 -25.23
N LEU A 594 12.95 -28.40 -24.37
CA LEU A 594 12.35 -29.15 -23.27
C LEU A 594 10.91 -29.63 -23.56
N GLN A 595 10.56 -29.78 -24.85
CA GLN A 595 9.22 -30.17 -25.33
C GLN A 595 8.60 -31.37 -24.60
N ASP A 596 9.38 -32.41 -24.29
CA ASP A 596 8.91 -33.61 -23.60
C ASP A 596 8.77 -33.46 -22.07
N LEU A 597 9.29 -32.37 -21.52
CA LEU A 597 9.25 -32.05 -20.08
C LEU A 597 8.19 -30.98 -19.74
N GLN A 598 7.74 -30.21 -20.74
CA GLN A 598 6.65 -29.24 -20.61
C GLN A 598 5.35 -29.88 -20.06
N GLY A 599 4.79 -29.27 -19.02
CA GLY A 599 3.61 -29.73 -18.30
C GLY A 599 3.86 -30.86 -17.28
N LYS A 600 5.10 -31.37 -17.20
CA LYS A 600 5.50 -32.45 -16.28
C LYS A 600 6.41 -31.96 -15.17
N ILE A 601 7.46 -31.20 -15.53
CA ILE A 601 8.46 -30.65 -14.58
C ILE A 601 8.90 -29.21 -14.89
N VAL A 602 8.49 -28.67 -16.04
CA VAL A 602 8.59 -27.25 -16.39
C VAL A 602 7.24 -26.81 -16.99
N PRO A 603 6.87 -25.52 -16.94
CA PRO A 603 5.66 -25.03 -17.58
C PRO A 603 5.53 -25.39 -19.07
N VAL A 604 4.29 -25.40 -19.58
CA VAL A 604 4.02 -25.40 -21.01
C VAL A 604 4.17 -23.98 -21.53
N CYS A 605 5.25 -23.69 -22.26
CA CYS A 605 5.38 -22.48 -23.04
C CYS A 605 4.57 -22.59 -24.34
N LEU A 606 3.81 -21.53 -24.64
CA LEU A 606 3.07 -21.34 -25.89
C LEU A 606 3.81 -20.40 -26.88
N GLY A 607 4.89 -19.74 -26.45
CA GLY A 607 5.68 -18.84 -27.27
C GLY A 607 5.71 -17.38 -26.75
N VAL A 608 6.40 -16.53 -27.51
CA VAL A 608 6.58 -15.10 -27.22
C VAL A 608 5.84 -14.24 -28.25
N VAL A 609 5.17 -13.19 -27.79
CA VAL A 609 4.68 -12.09 -28.65
C VAL A 609 5.39 -10.79 -28.27
N HIS A 610 5.89 -10.07 -29.28
CA HIS A 610 6.12 -8.63 -29.14
C HIS A 610 4.76 -7.94 -29.27
N LEU A 611 4.43 -6.99 -28.41
CA LEU A 611 3.09 -6.38 -28.35
C LEU A 611 2.81 -5.41 -29.51
N ILE A 612 1.66 -4.72 -29.48
CA ILE A 612 1.34 -3.59 -30.40
C ILE A 612 1.44 -2.27 -29.63
N LYS A 613 0.85 -2.23 -28.42
CA LYS A 613 1.09 -1.25 -27.37
C LYS A 613 1.85 -1.94 -26.22
N PRO A 614 2.76 -1.28 -25.50
CA PRO A 614 3.36 -1.86 -24.32
C PRO A 614 2.31 -2.09 -23.22
N TYR A 615 2.61 -3.00 -22.29
CA TYR A 615 1.89 -3.10 -21.01
C TYR A 615 2.61 -2.24 -19.97
N TYR A 616 1.87 -1.70 -18.99
CA TYR A 616 2.42 -0.90 -17.91
C TYR A 616 2.06 -1.48 -16.55
N TYR A 617 3.04 -1.59 -15.66
CA TYR A 617 2.89 -2.04 -14.27
C TYR A 617 4.17 -1.68 -13.48
N ASP A 618 4.07 -1.21 -12.23
CA ASP A 618 5.19 -0.86 -11.33
C ASP A 618 6.34 -0.03 -11.95
N SER A 619 6.00 0.96 -12.78
CA SER A 619 6.94 1.76 -13.60
C SER A 619 7.68 0.99 -14.71
N GLY A 620 7.44 -0.31 -14.87
CA GLY A 620 7.89 -1.10 -16.01
C GLY A 620 7.09 -0.77 -17.28
N VAL A 621 7.77 -0.86 -18.42
CA VAL A 621 7.18 -0.71 -19.77
C VAL A 621 7.49 -2.00 -20.53
N TYR A 622 6.53 -2.90 -20.56
CA TYR A 622 6.71 -4.27 -21.04
C TYR A 622 6.36 -4.36 -22.53
N GLU A 623 7.31 -4.83 -23.36
CA GLU A 623 7.20 -4.82 -24.82
C GLU A 623 7.11 -6.23 -25.44
N ASP A 624 7.64 -7.26 -24.77
CA ASP A 624 7.49 -8.67 -25.15
C ASP A 624 6.85 -9.47 -23.99
N PHE A 625 5.87 -10.32 -24.30
CA PHE A 625 5.18 -11.25 -23.38
C PHE A 625 5.46 -12.70 -23.80
N MET A 626 5.87 -13.56 -22.86
CA MET A 626 5.94 -15.01 -23.05
C MET A 626 4.78 -15.70 -22.32
N PHE A 627 4.08 -16.60 -23.00
CA PHE A 627 2.90 -17.28 -22.47
C PHE A 627 3.26 -18.67 -21.90
N LEU A 628 2.97 -18.89 -20.62
CA LEU A 628 3.27 -20.10 -19.85
C LEU A 628 2.02 -20.65 -19.14
N SER A 629 1.92 -21.97 -18.99
CA SER A 629 0.96 -22.58 -18.06
C SER A 629 1.27 -22.19 -16.61
N TYR A 630 0.25 -21.87 -15.80
CA TYR A 630 0.41 -21.63 -14.36
C TYR A 630 1.03 -22.84 -13.64
N GLY A 631 2.19 -22.66 -13.02
CA GLY A 631 2.96 -23.73 -12.36
C GLY A 631 2.78 -23.85 -10.84
N GLY A 632 1.93 -23.03 -10.22
CA GLY A 632 1.75 -22.99 -8.76
C GLY A 632 2.35 -21.75 -8.07
N ARG A 633 2.50 -21.81 -6.74
CA ARG A 633 3.25 -20.82 -5.93
C ARG A 633 4.67 -21.37 -5.59
N PRO A 634 5.67 -20.52 -5.29
CA PRO A 634 7.00 -20.98 -4.89
C PRO A 634 6.95 -21.99 -3.73
N VAL A 635 7.74 -23.06 -3.79
CA VAL A 635 7.48 -24.28 -3.02
C VAL A 635 7.52 -24.07 -1.50
N LEU A 636 8.50 -23.33 -0.98
CA LEU A 636 8.59 -23.00 0.45
C LEU A 636 7.43 -22.08 0.90
N LYS A 637 6.96 -21.15 0.07
CA LYS A 637 5.72 -20.39 0.35
C LYS A 637 4.47 -21.26 0.29
N GLY A 638 4.45 -22.26 -0.60
CA GLY A 638 3.33 -23.18 -0.75
C GLY A 638 3.14 -24.13 0.44
N LEU A 639 4.23 -24.54 1.09
CA LEU A 639 4.25 -25.64 2.06
C LEU A 639 4.79 -25.27 3.45
N GLY A 640 5.41 -24.11 3.60
CA GLY A 640 6.23 -23.75 4.77
C GLY A 640 7.62 -24.36 4.68
N GLU A 641 7.68 -25.70 4.72
CA GLU A 641 8.92 -26.49 4.64
C GLU A 641 8.85 -27.51 3.48
N ALA A 642 9.99 -27.81 2.85
CA ALA A 642 10.09 -28.88 1.87
C ALA A 642 10.37 -30.22 2.59
N ASN A 643 9.35 -31.06 2.74
CA ASN A 643 9.54 -32.40 3.29
C ASN A 643 10.45 -33.25 2.39
N ALA A 644 11.02 -34.34 2.94
CA ALA A 644 12.02 -35.15 2.25
C ALA A 644 11.54 -35.72 0.90
N ASP A 645 10.26 -36.08 0.79
CA ASP A 645 9.68 -36.63 -0.44
C ASP A 645 9.58 -35.57 -1.55
N ILE A 646 9.11 -34.37 -1.20
CA ILE A 646 9.00 -33.23 -2.13
C ILE A 646 10.40 -32.72 -2.52
N ALA A 647 11.34 -32.64 -1.57
CA ALA A 647 12.74 -32.33 -1.89
C ALA A 647 13.35 -33.36 -2.86
N ASN A 648 13.02 -34.65 -2.73
CA ASN A 648 13.44 -35.69 -3.67
C ASN A 648 12.72 -35.60 -5.02
N GLU A 649 11.43 -35.21 -5.08
CA GLU A 649 10.71 -34.94 -6.34
C GLU A 649 11.39 -33.79 -7.11
N ILE A 650 11.71 -32.69 -6.42
CA ILE A 650 12.37 -31.52 -7.02
C ILE A 650 13.76 -31.88 -7.56
N LEU A 651 14.55 -32.65 -6.80
CA LEU A 651 15.87 -33.10 -7.24
C LEU A 651 15.77 -34.11 -8.40
N ALA A 652 14.72 -34.93 -8.47
CA ALA A 652 14.44 -35.79 -9.62
C ALA A 652 13.98 -34.97 -10.86
N ALA A 653 13.23 -33.90 -10.67
CA ALA A 653 12.87 -32.95 -11.72
C ALA A 653 14.12 -32.25 -12.28
N LEU A 654 15.00 -31.73 -11.41
CA LEU A 654 16.26 -31.12 -11.80
C LEU A 654 17.20 -32.13 -12.50
N SER A 655 17.30 -33.35 -11.99
CA SER A 655 18.07 -34.43 -12.65
C SER A 655 17.57 -34.73 -14.06
N ARG A 656 16.26 -34.61 -14.31
CA ARG A 656 15.67 -34.78 -15.65
C ARG A 656 15.94 -33.58 -16.56
N LEU A 657 16.05 -32.36 -16.02
CA LEU A 657 16.52 -31.17 -16.75
C LEU A 657 17.98 -31.37 -17.20
N HIS A 658 18.84 -31.81 -16.27
CA HIS A 658 20.25 -32.15 -16.52
C HIS A 658 20.43 -33.26 -17.58
N GLN A 659 19.57 -34.29 -17.56
CA GLN A 659 19.55 -35.35 -18.58
C GLN A 659 19.26 -34.84 -20.00
N HIS A 660 18.58 -33.69 -20.15
CA HIS A 660 18.37 -33.03 -21.44
C HIS A 660 19.50 -32.06 -21.80
N GLY A 661 20.60 -32.04 -21.04
CA GLY A 661 21.74 -31.17 -21.24
C GLY A 661 21.50 -29.72 -20.84
N VAL A 662 20.46 -29.42 -20.06
CA VAL A 662 20.18 -28.05 -19.57
C VAL A 662 20.64 -27.93 -18.12
N LEU A 663 21.59 -27.02 -17.88
CA LEU A 663 21.99 -26.52 -16.56
C LEU A 663 21.20 -25.25 -16.27
N HIS A 664 20.75 -25.00 -15.04
CA HIS A 664 19.86 -23.86 -14.74
C HIS A 664 20.60 -22.54 -14.48
N HIS A 665 21.77 -22.61 -13.85
CA HIS A 665 22.54 -21.50 -13.26
C HIS A 665 21.79 -20.66 -12.20
N ASP A 666 20.55 -21.01 -11.85
CA ASP A 666 19.71 -20.36 -10.83
C ASP A 666 18.69 -21.34 -10.21
N ALA A 667 19.15 -22.57 -9.92
CA ALA A 667 18.33 -23.62 -9.33
C ALA A 667 18.14 -23.38 -7.82
N GLU A 668 17.30 -22.40 -7.46
CA GLU A 668 16.93 -22.08 -6.09
C GLU A 668 15.45 -22.41 -5.78
N PRO A 669 15.06 -22.58 -4.50
CA PRO A 669 13.67 -22.84 -4.11
C PRO A 669 12.67 -21.76 -4.56
N ARG A 670 13.12 -20.52 -4.79
CA ARG A 670 12.29 -19.44 -5.39
C ARG A 670 11.81 -19.77 -6.80
N ASN A 671 12.61 -20.52 -7.56
CA ASN A 671 12.41 -20.90 -8.96
C ASN A 671 11.79 -22.30 -9.10
N VAL A 672 11.30 -22.87 -7.99
CA VAL A 672 10.54 -24.12 -7.95
C VAL A 672 9.12 -23.81 -7.47
N LEU A 673 8.15 -23.97 -8.35
CA LEU A 673 6.72 -23.78 -8.05
C LEU A 673 6.05 -25.11 -7.71
N TYR A 674 4.98 -25.07 -6.92
CA TYR A 674 4.15 -26.21 -6.56
C TYR A 674 2.67 -25.90 -6.79
N ASP A 675 2.01 -26.62 -7.72
CA ASP A 675 0.55 -26.51 -7.91
C ASP A 675 -0.17 -27.52 -6.99
N LYS A 676 -0.75 -27.00 -5.91
CA LYS A 676 -1.58 -27.75 -4.94
C LYS A 676 -2.75 -28.50 -5.59
N ARG A 677 -3.24 -28.06 -6.76
CA ARG A 677 -4.32 -28.72 -7.51
C ARG A 677 -3.87 -30.01 -8.20
N THR A 678 -2.62 -30.06 -8.67
CA THR A 678 -2.08 -31.24 -9.40
C THR A 678 -1.07 -32.04 -8.60
N GLY A 679 -0.58 -31.51 -7.47
CA GLY A 679 0.45 -32.13 -6.64
C GLY A 679 1.80 -32.28 -7.36
N ARG A 680 2.17 -31.32 -8.22
CA ARG A 680 3.40 -31.38 -9.05
C ARG A 680 4.32 -30.20 -8.75
N CYS A 681 5.62 -30.47 -8.74
CA CYS A 681 6.65 -29.44 -8.76
C CYS A 681 6.99 -29.00 -10.20
N MET A 682 7.23 -27.70 -10.42
CA MET A 682 7.66 -27.15 -11.71
C MET A 682 8.82 -26.16 -11.55
N ILE A 683 9.89 -26.39 -12.31
CA ILE A 683 11.07 -25.53 -12.38
C ILE A 683 10.81 -24.40 -13.39
N VAL A 684 11.15 -23.15 -13.02
CA VAL A 684 10.85 -21.93 -13.79
C VAL A 684 12.03 -20.95 -13.85
N ASP A 685 11.89 -19.92 -14.69
CA ASP A 685 12.88 -18.86 -14.92
C ASP A 685 14.19 -19.31 -15.58
N LEU A 686 14.06 -19.98 -16.73
CA LEU A 686 15.17 -20.52 -17.53
C LEU A 686 15.94 -19.43 -18.33
N MET A 687 15.96 -18.18 -17.85
CA MET A 687 16.68 -17.05 -18.48
C MET A 687 18.20 -17.18 -18.39
N LEU A 688 18.71 -17.80 -17.33
CA LEU A 688 20.14 -18.00 -17.07
C LEU A 688 20.62 -19.40 -17.50
N ALA A 689 19.70 -20.29 -17.87
CA ALA A 689 19.99 -21.69 -18.16
C ALA A 689 20.93 -21.87 -19.37
N GLU A 690 21.76 -22.91 -19.37
CA GLU A 690 22.75 -23.17 -20.42
C GLU A 690 22.53 -24.57 -21.04
N PHE A 691 22.50 -24.63 -22.37
CA PHE A 691 22.35 -25.88 -23.11
C PHE A 691 23.71 -26.49 -23.49
N HIS A 692 24.14 -27.45 -22.68
CA HIS A 692 25.33 -28.29 -22.88
C HIS A 692 25.04 -29.42 -23.89
N GLY A 693 24.75 -29.04 -25.13
CA GLY A 693 24.57 -30.00 -26.22
C GLY A 693 25.85 -30.83 -26.46
N ARG A 694 25.70 -32.15 -26.64
CA ARG A 694 26.82 -33.00 -27.07
C ARG A 694 27.38 -32.47 -28.39
N GLN A 695 28.69 -32.23 -28.45
CA GLN A 695 29.35 -31.95 -29.73
C GLN A 695 29.04 -33.09 -30.72
N PRO A 696 28.67 -32.78 -31.98
CA PRO A 696 28.59 -33.80 -33.02
C PRO A 696 29.91 -34.56 -33.09
N LEU A 697 29.85 -35.89 -33.17
CA LEU A 697 31.03 -36.69 -33.46
C LEU A 697 31.60 -36.22 -34.81
N GLY A 698 32.76 -35.55 -34.76
CA GLY A 698 33.40 -35.00 -35.95
C GLY A 698 33.58 -36.09 -37.02
N PRO A 699 33.47 -35.74 -38.32
CA PRO A 699 33.38 -36.72 -39.39
C PRO A 699 34.51 -37.74 -39.32
N ILE A 700 34.15 -39.03 -39.26
CA ILE A 700 35.09 -40.15 -39.11
C ILE A 700 35.92 -40.25 -40.39
N ASN A 701 37.05 -39.56 -40.39
CA ASN A 701 37.97 -39.55 -41.52
C ASN A 701 38.81 -40.84 -41.49
N VAL A 702 38.33 -41.85 -42.23
CA VAL A 702 38.81 -43.24 -42.17
C VAL A 702 40.32 -43.40 -42.49
N ASN A 703 40.94 -42.42 -43.16
CA ASN A 703 42.34 -42.49 -43.61
C ASN A 703 43.32 -41.59 -42.83
N GLY A 704 43.14 -41.46 -41.51
CA GLY A 704 44.06 -40.75 -40.61
C GLY A 704 45.09 -41.65 -39.90
N ARG A 705 46.29 -41.85 -40.47
CA ARG A 705 47.35 -42.68 -39.84
C ARG A 705 47.76 -42.21 -38.44
N ASN A 706 47.87 -43.18 -37.53
CA ASN A 706 48.41 -43.11 -36.16
C ASN A 706 49.31 -41.90 -35.82
N ARG A 707 48.77 -40.95 -35.06
CA ARG A 707 49.54 -40.13 -34.11
C ARG A 707 48.98 -40.31 -32.71
N LYS A 708 49.78 -40.90 -31.81
CA LYS A 708 49.43 -41.05 -30.37
C LYS A 708 49.20 -39.66 -29.76
N ARG A 709 47.93 -39.23 -29.63
CA ARG A 709 47.59 -38.12 -28.74
C ARG A 709 47.95 -38.55 -27.32
N LYS A 710 48.90 -37.87 -26.68
CA LYS A 710 49.18 -38.06 -25.25
C LYS A 710 47.87 -37.85 -24.48
N TRP A 711 47.49 -38.81 -23.65
CA TRP A 711 46.37 -38.66 -22.73
C TRP A 711 46.83 -37.72 -21.60
N ALA A 712 46.78 -36.41 -21.87
CA ALA A 712 46.85 -35.43 -20.81
C ALA A 712 45.59 -35.63 -19.95
N PRO A 713 45.71 -35.86 -18.63
CA PRO A 713 44.53 -35.92 -17.78
C PRO A 713 43.84 -34.57 -17.89
N ARG A 714 42.56 -34.57 -18.29
CA ARG A 714 41.72 -33.41 -17.99
C ARG A 714 41.79 -33.21 -16.48
N LYS A 715 42.11 -31.99 -16.05
CA LYS A 715 41.78 -31.57 -14.67
C LYS A 715 40.33 -31.96 -14.42
N HIS A 716 39.98 -32.38 -13.20
CA HIS A 716 38.59 -32.55 -12.83
C HIS A 716 37.90 -31.17 -12.89
N GLU A 717 37.35 -30.85 -14.06
CA GLU A 717 36.15 -30.02 -14.19
C GLU A 717 35.14 -30.68 -13.25
N LYS A 718 34.82 -30.00 -12.13
CA LYS A 718 33.80 -30.49 -11.21
C LYS A 718 32.50 -30.63 -12.00
N ASP A 719 31.75 -31.71 -11.78
CA ASP A 719 30.47 -31.91 -12.44
C ASP A 719 29.51 -30.76 -12.04
N VAL A 720 29.27 -29.86 -12.98
CA VAL A 720 28.46 -28.65 -12.78
C VAL A 720 26.99 -28.99 -12.49
N PHE A 721 26.50 -30.09 -13.04
CA PHE A 721 25.15 -30.59 -12.76
C PHE A 721 25.06 -31.11 -11.32
N ALA A 722 26.08 -31.84 -10.87
CA ALA A 722 26.16 -32.31 -9.48
C ALA A 722 26.31 -31.15 -8.47
N ILE A 723 27.05 -30.09 -8.80
CA ILE A 723 27.15 -28.87 -7.98
C ILE A 723 25.77 -28.20 -7.85
N GLU A 724 25.07 -27.99 -8.97
CA GLU A 724 23.75 -27.35 -8.98
C GLU A 724 22.72 -28.14 -8.15
N ALA A 725 22.68 -29.47 -8.32
CA ALA A 725 21.82 -30.34 -7.54
C ALA A 725 22.18 -30.38 -6.04
N GLN A 726 23.47 -30.29 -5.68
CA GLN A 726 23.90 -30.21 -4.29
C GLN A 726 23.54 -28.85 -3.66
N SER A 727 23.64 -27.77 -4.44
CA SER A 727 23.25 -26.42 -4.00
C SER A 727 21.75 -26.34 -3.73
N LEU A 728 20.90 -26.77 -4.68
CA LEU A 728 19.45 -26.79 -4.48
C LEU A 728 19.06 -27.70 -3.31
N ARG A 729 19.70 -28.87 -3.14
CA ARG A 729 19.43 -29.74 -1.98
C ARG A 729 19.70 -29.02 -0.67
N ALA A 730 20.83 -28.30 -0.54
CA ALA A 730 21.16 -27.58 0.68
C ALA A 730 20.10 -26.50 1.00
N SER A 731 19.69 -25.71 0.00
CA SER A 731 18.66 -24.66 0.14
C SER A 731 17.24 -25.18 0.35
N LEU A 732 16.96 -26.48 0.14
CA LEU A 732 15.69 -27.13 0.48
C LEU A 732 15.70 -27.78 1.87
N THR A 733 16.84 -27.75 2.58
CA THR A 733 17.02 -28.35 3.92
C THR A 733 17.48 -27.34 4.97
N GLN A 734 17.22 -26.05 4.72
CA GLN A 734 17.41 -24.92 5.64
C GLN A 734 16.04 -24.36 6.05
#